data_AF-A0A660NTL8-F1
#
_entry.id   AF-A0A660NTL8-F1
#
_cell.length_a   1.000
_cell.length_b   1.000
_cell.length_c   1.000
_cell.angle_alpha   90.00
_cell.angle_beta   90.00
_cell.angle_gamma   90.00
#
_symmetry.space_group_name_H-M   'P 1'
#
loop_
_entity.id
_entity.type
_entity.pdbx_description
1 polymer ?
#
loop_
_entity_poly.entity_id
_entity_poly.type
_entity_poly.pdbx_seq_one_letter_code
_entity_poly.pdbx_strand_id
1 'polypeptide(L)'
;MDNLRFEVLKEAFRKRPVELKMPKERPSELFGKNVFNREKMFKYLPIDIYNKMVDVMDNGERLDRSIADCVANGMKKWAKDNGVTHYTHWFQPLTEGTAEKHDSFIEPDGKGGMIEEFSGKLLVQQEPDASSFPSGGIRNTFEARGYSAWDPTSPVFIIDDTLCIPTIFISYTGESLDYKAPLLRSLRAIDNAAKEVCQYFYSDVKKVHTNLGWEQEYFLVDEDLYFTRPDLMLTGRTLMGHDSAKNQQMEDHYFGTIPERVQAFMKDLEVNALELGIPVKTRHNEVAPGQFELAPIFEECNLAVDHNMLLMAVMKKIAHRHGFRVLLHEKPFDGINGSGKHNNWSLSTDTGILLHKSGKNVNDNLRFVVFVVETLMGVYKHNGLLKASVMSATNDHRLGANEAPPAIISSFLGKQVSDLLEHIEKADKKNLFSVKGKQGMQLDIPEIPELLIDNTDRNRTSPFAFTGNRFELRAVGSEANCASALIVLNTAVAEALTNFKTRVDALISKGEDPTRAIIEIVREDIKTCKPIHFDGNGYSDEWKEEAEKRGLDCEASCPVCFDAYLRDDSIQMFEQMNVMNRNELEARNEVKWETYTKKIQIEARVMGDLAMNHIIPVVTHYQSRLAKNVSSMINIFGKEEGERLTKRNINILKEVAERIQLIETGVDELVEARKVANKIESQREKAIAYHDNIVPQMEKIRYQIDKLELIVSDEMWTLPKYRELLFIR
;
A
#
# COMPACT_ATOMS: atom_id res chain seq x y z
N MET A 1 -42.17 13.12 -1.53
CA MET A 1 -40.82 13.42 -2.02
C MET A 1 -40.21 12.10 -2.35
N ASP A 2 -39.94 11.87 -3.63
CA ASP A 2 -39.25 10.66 -4.04
C ASP A 2 -37.85 10.68 -3.41
N ASN A 3 -37.55 9.63 -2.65
CA ASN A 3 -36.29 9.50 -1.94
C ASN A 3 -35.27 8.94 -2.94
N LEU A 4 -34.28 9.77 -3.30
CA LEU A 4 -33.24 9.47 -4.29
C LEU A 4 -32.62 8.07 -4.09
N ARG A 5 -32.42 7.64 -2.83
CA ARG A 5 -31.95 6.30 -2.50
C ARG A 5 -32.78 5.20 -3.15
N PHE A 6 -34.11 5.26 -3.06
CA PHE A 6 -34.99 4.22 -3.60
C PHE A 6 -35.09 4.25 -5.13
N GLU A 7 -34.97 5.43 -5.75
CA GLU A 7 -34.86 5.54 -7.20
C GLU A 7 -33.60 4.84 -7.71
N VAL A 8 -32.46 5.16 -7.10
CA VAL A 8 -31.17 4.55 -7.42
C VAL A 8 -31.15 3.05 -7.13
N LEU A 9 -31.72 2.60 -6.01
CA LEU A 9 -31.82 1.16 -5.70
C LEU A 9 -32.56 0.40 -6.81
N LYS A 10 -33.67 0.95 -7.31
CA LYS A 10 -34.46 0.34 -8.38
C LYS A 10 -33.69 0.25 -9.68
N GLU A 11 -32.84 1.24 -9.98
CA GLU A 11 -31.96 1.23 -11.15
C GLU A 11 -30.82 0.22 -10.99
N ALA A 12 -30.17 0.18 -9.82
CA ALA A 12 -29.09 -0.76 -9.52
C ALA A 12 -29.53 -2.23 -9.72
N PHE A 13 -30.73 -2.62 -9.28
CA PHE A 13 -31.27 -3.97 -9.49
C PHE A 13 -31.52 -4.34 -10.97
N ARG A 14 -31.55 -3.36 -11.88
CA ARG A 14 -31.83 -3.55 -13.31
C ARG A 14 -30.58 -3.54 -14.17
N LYS A 15 -29.44 -3.11 -13.61
CA LYS A 15 -28.18 -3.04 -14.34
C LYS A 15 -27.73 -4.42 -14.79
N ARG A 16 -27.23 -4.50 -16.01
CA ARG A 16 -26.70 -5.73 -16.62
C ARG A 16 -25.20 -5.62 -16.80
N PRO A 17 -24.49 -6.76 -16.91
CA PRO A 17 -23.08 -6.77 -17.27
C PRO A 17 -22.85 -6.04 -18.60
N VAL A 18 -21.80 -5.22 -18.67
CA VAL A 18 -21.41 -4.57 -19.92
C VAL A 18 -20.96 -5.65 -20.91
N GLU A 19 -21.51 -5.64 -22.12
CA GLU A 19 -21.09 -6.55 -23.18
C GLU A 19 -19.71 -6.16 -23.69
N LEU A 20 -18.71 -6.99 -23.38
CA LEU A 20 -17.34 -6.80 -23.84
C LEU A 20 -17.09 -7.58 -25.13
N LYS A 21 -16.53 -6.91 -26.14
CA LYS A 21 -15.90 -7.59 -27.26
C LYS A 21 -14.51 -8.06 -26.82
N MET A 22 -14.47 -9.23 -26.18
CA MET A 22 -13.21 -9.82 -25.76
C MET A 22 -12.27 -10.02 -26.96
N PRO A 23 -10.96 -9.74 -26.82
CA PRO A 23 -10.00 -10.05 -27.87
C PRO A 23 -10.06 -11.54 -28.22
N LYS A 24 -9.96 -11.85 -29.52
CA LYS A 24 -9.82 -13.25 -29.98
C LYS A 24 -8.40 -13.79 -29.73
N GLU A 25 -7.46 -12.87 -29.57
CA GLU A 25 -6.05 -13.09 -29.31
C GLU A 25 -5.87 -13.81 -27.96
N ARG A 26 -4.84 -14.66 -27.86
CA ARG A 26 -4.53 -15.33 -26.59
C ARG A 26 -3.89 -14.34 -25.60
N PRO A 27 -3.97 -14.57 -24.27
CA PRO A 27 -3.33 -13.70 -23.28
C PRO A 27 -1.85 -13.39 -23.55
N SER A 28 -1.10 -14.37 -24.08
CA SER A 28 0.31 -14.20 -24.46
C SER A 28 0.54 -13.23 -25.63
N GLU A 29 -0.45 -13.06 -26.51
CA GLU A 29 -0.41 -12.14 -27.65
C GLU A 29 -0.81 -10.72 -27.25
N LEU A 30 -1.63 -10.59 -26.20
CA LEU A 30 -2.00 -9.31 -25.60
C LEU A 30 -0.86 -8.73 -24.75
N PHE A 31 -0.05 -9.58 -24.14
CA PHE A 31 0.95 -9.18 -23.15
C PHE A 31 1.94 -8.14 -23.69
N GLY A 32 1.98 -6.96 -23.07
CA GLY A 32 2.90 -5.88 -23.42
C GLY A 32 2.68 -5.29 -24.82
N LYS A 33 1.45 -5.36 -25.35
CA LYS A 33 1.05 -4.76 -26.64
C LYS A 33 1.23 -3.24 -26.65
N ASN A 34 0.86 -2.58 -25.56
CA ASN A 34 0.93 -1.13 -25.37
C ASN A 34 2.20 -0.70 -24.62
N VAL A 35 3.27 -1.49 -24.70
CA VAL A 35 4.54 -1.25 -24.00
C VAL A 35 5.69 -1.23 -24.98
N PHE A 36 6.54 -0.20 -24.89
CA PHE A 36 7.78 -0.07 -25.66
C PHE A 36 8.89 -0.94 -25.06
N ASN A 37 8.66 -2.26 -25.02
CA ASN A 37 9.61 -3.25 -24.49
C ASN A 37 10.76 -3.54 -25.47
N ARG A 38 11.69 -4.42 -25.07
CA ARG A 38 12.90 -4.77 -25.85
C ARG A 38 12.61 -5.17 -27.29
N GLU A 39 11.52 -5.91 -27.54
CA GLU A 39 11.11 -6.31 -28.90
C GLU A 39 10.78 -5.07 -29.76
N LYS A 40 10.04 -4.11 -29.20
CA LYS A 40 9.69 -2.87 -29.89
C LYS A 40 10.92 -1.98 -30.02
N MET A 41 11.75 -1.86 -28.98
CA MET A 41 13.03 -1.16 -29.04
C MET A 41 13.90 -1.69 -30.18
N PHE A 42 14.04 -3.02 -30.33
CA PHE A 42 14.81 -3.63 -31.41
C PHE A 42 14.24 -3.32 -32.81
N LYS A 43 12.92 -3.23 -32.92
CA LYS A 43 12.23 -2.90 -34.19
C LYS A 43 12.35 -1.41 -34.56
N TYR A 44 12.30 -0.52 -33.58
CA TYR A 44 12.17 0.93 -33.80
C TYR A 44 13.49 1.71 -33.61
N LEU A 45 14.50 1.13 -32.96
CA LEU A 45 15.80 1.76 -32.73
C LEU A 45 16.89 1.16 -33.63
N PRO A 46 17.89 1.96 -34.06
CA PRO A 46 19.11 1.43 -34.68
C PRO A 46 19.84 0.46 -33.73
N ILE A 47 20.49 -0.58 -34.28
CA ILE A 47 21.12 -1.65 -33.49
C ILE A 47 22.14 -1.15 -32.46
N ASP A 48 22.95 -0.16 -32.82
CA ASP A 48 23.96 0.41 -31.92
C ASP A 48 23.31 1.16 -30.74
N ILE A 49 22.15 1.79 -30.98
CA ILE A 49 21.38 2.49 -29.94
C ILE A 49 20.64 1.49 -29.06
N TYR A 50 20.07 0.44 -29.65
CA TYR A 50 19.45 -0.66 -28.91
C TYR A 50 20.43 -1.31 -27.93
N ASN A 51 21.64 -1.67 -28.38
CA ASN A 51 22.64 -2.28 -27.51
C ASN A 51 23.03 -1.36 -26.34
N LYS A 52 23.24 -0.06 -26.60
CA LYS A 52 23.48 0.92 -25.54
C LYS A 52 22.32 1.05 -24.57
N MET A 53 21.08 1.00 -25.05
CA MET A 53 19.90 1.03 -24.17
C MET A 53 19.82 -0.22 -23.28
N VAL A 54 20.17 -1.40 -23.82
CA VAL A 54 20.26 -2.62 -23.02
C VAL A 54 21.31 -2.47 -21.91
N ASP A 55 22.48 -1.89 -22.20
CA ASP A 55 23.50 -1.62 -21.17
C ASP A 55 23.05 -0.60 -20.12
N VAL A 56 22.32 0.45 -20.52
CA VAL A 56 21.69 1.40 -19.58
C VAL A 56 20.70 0.69 -18.65
N MET A 57 19.88 -0.22 -19.17
CA MET A 57 18.86 -0.94 -18.40
C MET A 57 19.45 -2.01 -17.48
N ASP A 58 20.37 -2.83 -17.99
CA ASP A 58 20.86 -4.02 -17.30
C ASP A 58 22.06 -3.69 -16.38
N ASN A 59 22.95 -2.82 -16.85
CA ASN A 59 24.21 -2.49 -16.18
C ASN A 59 24.21 -1.11 -15.51
N GLY A 60 23.16 -0.31 -15.69
CA GLY A 60 23.04 1.02 -15.08
C GLY A 60 24.00 2.05 -15.68
N GLU A 61 24.40 1.87 -16.94
CA GLU A 61 25.17 2.89 -17.65
C GLU A 61 24.39 4.21 -17.78
N ARG A 62 25.10 5.33 -17.91
CA ARG A 62 24.46 6.64 -18.04
C ARG A 62 23.86 6.79 -19.44
N LEU A 63 22.58 7.18 -19.50
CA LEU A 63 21.95 7.59 -20.76
C LEU A 63 22.67 8.83 -21.34
N ASP A 64 23.42 8.64 -22.43
CA ASP A 64 24.10 9.72 -23.12
C ASP A 64 23.09 10.60 -23.89
N ARG A 65 23.27 11.91 -23.83
CA ARG A 65 22.49 12.86 -24.64
C ARG A 65 22.64 12.59 -26.14
N SER A 66 23.77 12.03 -26.56
CA SER A 66 24.02 11.67 -27.97
C SER A 66 23.06 10.61 -28.51
N ILE A 67 22.52 9.74 -27.64
CA ILE A 67 21.57 8.68 -28.02
C ILE A 67 20.12 9.03 -27.72
N ALA A 68 19.87 9.99 -26.83
CA ALA A 68 18.52 10.37 -26.39
C ALA A 68 17.61 10.81 -27.54
N ASP A 69 18.10 11.61 -28.50
CA ASP A 69 17.29 12.02 -29.66
C ASP A 69 16.94 10.85 -30.58
N CYS A 70 17.84 9.86 -30.72
CA CYS A 70 17.54 8.66 -31.49
C CYS A 70 16.47 7.80 -30.80
N VAL A 71 16.55 7.69 -29.47
CA VAL A 71 15.55 6.96 -28.67
C VAL A 71 14.19 7.65 -28.74
N ALA A 72 14.14 8.97 -28.55
CA ALA A 72 12.90 9.76 -28.65
C ALA A 72 12.25 9.61 -30.02
N ASN A 73 13.03 9.67 -31.11
CA ASN A 73 12.49 9.47 -32.46
C ASN A 73 11.93 8.04 -32.67
N GLY A 74 12.60 7.02 -32.13
CA GLY A 74 12.10 5.64 -32.16
C GLY A 74 10.80 5.46 -31.38
N MET A 75 10.75 6.02 -30.16
CA MET A 75 9.55 6.04 -29.31
C MET A 75 8.39 6.77 -30.00
N LYS A 76 8.62 7.96 -30.56
CA LYS A 76 7.61 8.73 -31.29
C LYS A 76 7.07 7.95 -32.48
N LYS A 77 7.94 7.28 -33.24
CA LYS A 77 7.52 6.45 -34.38
C LYS A 77 6.61 5.31 -33.94
N TRP A 78 6.97 4.60 -32.87
CA TRP A 78 6.12 3.57 -32.29
C TRP A 78 4.79 4.14 -31.77
N ALA A 79 4.83 5.27 -31.06
CA ALA A 79 3.65 5.94 -30.55
C ALA A 79 2.69 6.34 -31.69
N LYS A 80 3.23 6.92 -32.76
CA LYS A 80 2.47 7.31 -33.96
C LYS A 80 1.84 6.11 -34.68
N ASP A 81 2.56 4.99 -34.78
CA ASP A 81 2.01 3.74 -35.35
C ASP A 81 0.80 3.23 -34.53
N ASN A 82 0.70 3.61 -33.25
CA ASN A 82 -0.41 3.28 -32.34
C ASN A 82 -1.45 4.41 -32.21
N GLY A 83 -1.35 5.48 -33.01
CA GLY A 83 -2.32 6.58 -33.01
C GLY A 83 -2.20 7.56 -31.84
N VAL A 84 -1.09 7.51 -31.11
CA VAL A 84 -0.81 8.42 -29.98
C VAL A 84 -0.54 9.83 -30.49
N THR A 85 -1.09 10.82 -29.79
CA THR A 85 -0.97 12.25 -30.14
C THR A 85 -0.31 13.10 -29.06
N HIS A 86 -0.26 12.58 -27.83
CA HIS A 86 0.32 13.25 -26.67
C HIS A 86 1.42 12.41 -26.03
N TYR A 87 2.25 13.05 -25.21
CA TYR A 87 3.16 12.39 -24.29
C TYR A 87 3.02 13.00 -22.89
N THR A 88 3.41 12.24 -21.87
CA THR A 88 3.46 12.70 -20.49
C THR A 88 4.64 12.08 -19.77
N HIS A 89 5.23 12.87 -18.87
CA HIS A 89 6.09 12.34 -17.82
C HIS A 89 5.18 11.80 -16.72
N TRP A 90 5.21 10.48 -16.54
CA TRP A 90 4.43 9.77 -15.54
C TRP A 90 5.30 9.58 -14.30
N PHE A 91 4.88 10.09 -13.15
CA PHE A 91 5.64 9.99 -11.90
C PHE A 91 4.73 9.83 -10.69
N GLN A 92 5.32 9.46 -9.56
CA GLN A 92 4.62 9.13 -8.31
C GLN A 92 5.01 10.13 -7.21
N PRO A 93 4.36 11.32 -7.15
CA PRO A 93 4.67 12.32 -6.13
C PRO A 93 4.21 11.84 -4.73
N LEU A 94 4.53 12.62 -3.68
CA LEU A 94 4.17 12.35 -2.29
C LEU A 94 2.66 12.51 -1.98
N THR A 95 1.80 11.91 -2.81
CA THR A 95 0.33 11.96 -2.73
C THR A 95 -0.33 10.57 -2.72
N GLU A 96 0.47 9.49 -2.66
CA GLU A 96 0.04 8.08 -2.81
C GLU A 96 -0.56 7.72 -4.19
N GLY A 97 -0.60 8.66 -5.13
CA GLY A 97 -1.07 8.45 -6.50
C GLY A 97 -0.02 8.74 -7.56
N THR A 98 -0.45 8.72 -8.82
CA THR A 98 0.36 9.08 -9.98
C THR A 98 -0.02 10.47 -10.49
N ALA A 99 0.92 11.14 -11.16
CA ALA A 99 0.72 12.44 -11.77
C ALA A 99 1.15 12.41 -13.25
N GLU A 100 0.41 13.17 -14.06
CA GLU A 100 0.60 13.27 -15.50
C GLU A 100 0.31 14.70 -15.96
N LYS A 101 1.05 15.16 -16.97
CA LYS A 101 0.79 16.37 -17.72
C LYS A 101 0.89 16.02 -19.20
N HIS A 102 -0.21 16.17 -19.93
CA HIS A 102 -0.28 15.77 -21.33
C HIS A 102 0.17 16.93 -22.22
N ASP A 103 1.34 16.78 -22.82
CA ASP A 103 1.89 17.68 -23.82
C ASP A 103 1.70 17.05 -25.22
N SER A 104 1.29 17.84 -26.20
CA SER A 104 1.15 17.34 -27.58
C SER A 104 2.51 17.27 -28.28
N PHE A 105 2.68 16.35 -29.23
CA PHE A 105 3.88 16.33 -30.09
C PHE A 105 3.99 17.55 -31.02
N ILE A 106 2.95 18.39 -31.11
CA ILE A 106 2.93 19.47 -32.10
C ILE A 106 3.89 20.62 -31.73
N GLU A 107 4.67 21.05 -32.70
CA GLU A 107 5.56 22.21 -32.62
C GLU A 107 5.35 23.09 -33.88
N PRO A 108 5.39 24.43 -33.75
CA PRO A 108 5.27 25.31 -34.90
C PRO A 108 6.51 25.21 -35.80
N ASP A 109 6.30 25.11 -37.12
CA ASP A 109 7.39 25.00 -38.10
C ASP A 109 8.11 26.33 -38.39
N GLY A 110 7.68 27.42 -37.73
CA GLY A 110 8.16 28.79 -37.92
C GLY A 110 7.75 29.44 -39.25
N LYS A 111 6.94 28.75 -40.07
CA LYS A 111 6.48 29.17 -41.41
C LYS A 111 4.95 29.23 -41.54
N GLY A 112 4.24 28.98 -40.44
CA GLY A 112 2.77 28.99 -40.40
C GLY A 112 2.12 27.61 -40.48
N GLY A 113 2.90 26.53 -40.47
CA GLY A 113 2.46 25.15 -40.32
C GLY A 113 2.82 24.57 -38.94
N MET A 114 2.43 23.31 -38.72
CA MET A 114 2.72 22.53 -37.51
C MET A 114 3.40 21.22 -37.91
N ILE A 115 4.37 20.79 -37.10
CA ILE A 115 5.04 19.50 -37.23
C ILE A 115 4.90 18.70 -35.93
N GLU A 116 5.05 17.38 -35.98
CA GLU A 116 5.12 16.54 -34.79
C GLU A 116 6.58 16.21 -34.46
N GLU A 117 7.07 16.74 -33.35
CA GLU A 117 8.43 16.54 -32.86
C GLU A 117 8.42 15.98 -31.43
N PHE A 118 9.41 15.14 -31.13
CA PHE A 118 9.64 14.64 -29.77
C PHE A 118 11.14 14.59 -29.55
N SER A 119 11.65 15.56 -28.78
CA SER A 119 13.09 15.74 -28.56
C SER A 119 13.60 14.82 -27.44
N GLY A 120 14.81 14.28 -27.62
CA GLY A 120 15.52 13.54 -26.57
C GLY A 120 15.84 14.36 -25.33
N LYS A 121 15.81 15.71 -25.44
CA LYS A 121 15.93 16.59 -24.26
C LYS A 121 14.82 16.31 -23.25
N LEU A 122 13.60 16.05 -23.72
CA LEU A 122 12.45 15.76 -22.86
C LEU A 122 12.67 14.47 -22.08
N LEU A 123 13.24 13.42 -22.69
CA LEU A 123 13.58 12.18 -21.99
C LEU A 123 14.60 12.38 -20.86
N VAL A 124 15.61 13.23 -21.09
CA VAL A 124 16.70 13.43 -20.12
C VAL A 124 16.24 14.32 -18.96
N GLN A 125 15.55 15.41 -19.25
CA GLN A 125 15.13 16.38 -18.25
C GLN A 125 13.96 17.23 -18.78
N GLN A 126 12.84 17.22 -18.06
CA GLN A 126 11.73 18.14 -18.25
C GLN A 126 11.49 18.94 -16.96
N GLU A 127 10.97 20.16 -17.09
CA GLU A 127 10.49 20.97 -15.97
C GLU A 127 8.95 20.87 -15.91
N PRO A 128 8.37 19.96 -15.11
CA PRO A 128 6.93 19.94 -14.91
C PRO A 128 6.50 21.16 -14.08
N ASP A 129 5.38 21.80 -14.44
CA ASP A 129 4.71 22.75 -13.56
C ASP A 129 4.14 21.98 -12.37
N ALA A 130 4.94 21.89 -11.32
CA ALA A 130 4.72 21.00 -10.19
C ALA A 130 4.47 21.77 -8.88
N SER A 131 4.21 23.08 -8.98
CA SER A 131 4.04 24.04 -7.86
C SER A 131 3.06 23.62 -6.76
N SER A 132 2.10 22.75 -7.08
CA SER A 132 1.02 22.34 -6.17
C SER A 132 1.25 21.02 -5.45
N PHE A 133 2.30 20.25 -5.80
CA PHE A 133 2.58 18.98 -5.09
C PHE A 133 3.13 19.23 -3.68
N PRO A 134 2.80 18.37 -2.70
CA PRO A 134 3.38 18.43 -1.37
C PRO A 134 4.91 18.35 -1.43
N SER A 135 5.59 19.19 -0.66
CA SER A 135 7.06 19.28 -0.66
C SER A 135 7.68 19.41 0.72
N GLY A 136 6.87 19.50 1.79
CA GLY A 136 7.34 19.61 3.17
C GLY A 136 8.32 20.76 3.43
N GLY A 137 8.25 21.84 2.63
CA GLY A 137 9.13 23.00 2.77
C GLY A 137 10.47 22.94 2.02
N ILE A 138 10.81 21.81 1.37
CA ILE A 138 12.04 21.71 0.55
C ILE A 138 11.98 22.61 -0.69
N ARG A 139 10.77 22.87 -1.19
CA ARG A 139 10.55 23.79 -2.31
C ARG A 139 10.08 25.14 -1.79
N ASN A 140 10.82 26.20 -2.11
CA ASN A 140 10.37 27.57 -1.93
C ASN A 140 9.09 27.82 -2.76
N THR A 141 8.06 28.39 -2.14
CA THR A 141 6.77 28.68 -2.80
C THR A 141 6.86 29.65 -3.97
N PHE A 142 7.93 30.47 -4.04
CA PHE A 142 8.18 31.41 -5.14
C PHE A 142 9.10 30.85 -6.25
N GLU A 143 9.83 29.76 -6.00
CA GLU A 143 10.74 29.09 -6.95
C GLU A 143 10.20 27.71 -7.31
N ALA A 144 9.00 27.67 -7.87
CA ALA A 144 8.20 26.46 -8.12
C ALA A 144 8.79 25.43 -9.12
N ARG A 145 10.11 25.38 -9.29
CA ARG A 145 10.82 24.51 -10.21
C ARG A 145 11.04 23.13 -9.60
N GLY A 146 10.72 22.11 -10.38
CA GLY A 146 11.19 20.75 -10.17
C GLY A 146 11.60 20.15 -11.51
N TYR A 147 12.34 19.06 -11.49
CA TYR A 147 12.78 18.37 -12.68
C TYR A 147 12.29 16.93 -12.69
N SER A 148 11.84 16.48 -13.85
CA SER A 148 11.57 15.07 -14.10
C SER A 148 12.61 14.48 -15.03
N ALA A 149 13.07 13.26 -14.73
CA ALA A 149 14.01 12.52 -15.57
C ALA A 149 13.50 11.10 -15.79
N TRP A 150 13.61 10.60 -17.03
CA TRP A 150 13.15 9.25 -17.38
C TRP A 150 13.95 8.18 -16.61
N ASP A 151 13.23 7.22 -16.04
CA ASP A 151 13.79 5.96 -15.55
C ASP A 151 13.77 4.90 -16.67
N PRO A 152 14.91 4.59 -17.31
CA PRO A 152 14.96 3.63 -18.40
C PRO A 152 14.76 2.18 -17.96
N THR A 153 14.81 1.89 -16.66
CA THR A 153 14.58 0.53 -16.13
C THR A 153 13.09 0.17 -16.11
N SER A 154 12.21 1.17 -16.22
CA SER A 154 10.77 1.00 -16.39
C SER A 154 10.37 1.35 -17.83
N PRO A 155 9.69 0.45 -18.56
CA PRO A 155 9.40 0.66 -19.96
C PRO A 155 8.34 1.73 -20.17
N VAL A 156 8.51 2.51 -21.25
CA VAL A 156 7.51 3.47 -21.71
C VAL A 156 6.27 2.72 -22.19
N PHE A 157 5.08 3.24 -21.88
CA PHE A 157 3.81 2.59 -22.22
C PHE A 157 2.82 3.59 -22.82
N ILE A 158 1.72 3.07 -23.38
CA ILE A 158 0.63 3.86 -23.95
C ILE A 158 -0.63 3.62 -23.14
N ILE A 159 -1.27 4.70 -22.70
CA ILE A 159 -2.67 4.69 -22.25
C ILE A 159 -3.45 5.59 -23.19
N ASP A 160 -4.54 5.05 -23.75
CA ASP A 160 -5.39 5.74 -24.71
C ASP A 160 -4.58 6.35 -25.87
N ASP A 161 -4.48 7.66 -25.93
CA ASP A 161 -3.81 8.45 -26.95
C ASP A 161 -2.52 9.13 -26.46
N THR A 162 -1.99 8.70 -25.31
CA THR A 162 -0.84 9.31 -24.63
C THR A 162 0.31 8.34 -24.41
N LEU A 163 1.53 8.76 -24.77
CA LEU A 163 2.80 8.10 -24.46
C LEU A 163 3.25 8.44 -23.04
N CYS A 164 3.22 7.48 -22.12
CA CYS A 164 3.58 7.67 -20.72
C CYS A 164 5.02 7.24 -20.46
N ILE A 165 5.85 8.18 -19.99
CA ILE A 165 7.28 8.00 -19.76
C ILE A 165 7.51 7.93 -18.24
N PRO A 166 7.86 6.76 -17.67
CA PRO A 166 8.08 6.62 -16.23
C PRO A 166 9.25 7.47 -15.75
N THR A 167 9.05 8.39 -14.83
CA THR A 167 10.05 9.38 -14.44
C THR A 167 10.21 9.52 -12.94
N ILE A 168 11.41 9.90 -12.52
CA ILE A 168 11.65 10.40 -11.17
C ILE A 168 11.35 11.90 -11.12
N PHE A 169 10.96 12.41 -9.95
CA PHE A 169 10.70 13.84 -9.73
C PHE A 169 11.54 14.40 -8.57
N ILE A 170 12.37 15.39 -8.88
CA ILE A 170 13.35 16.01 -7.96
C ILE A 170 13.15 17.53 -7.89
N SER A 171 13.56 18.12 -6.77
CA SER A 171 13.61 19.57 -6.59
C SER A 171 14.71 20.20 -7.46
N TYR A 172 14.73 21.53 -7.52
CA TYR A 172 15.82 22.28 -8.14
C TYR A 172 17.18 22.07 -7.44
N THR A 173 17.16 21.83 -6.12
CA THR A 173 18.32 21.61 -5.26
C THR A 173 18.76 20.13 -5.20
N GLY A 174 17.99 19.21 -5.78
CA GLY A 174 18.35 17.81 -5.99
C GLY A 174 17.73 16.81 -4.99
N GLU A 175 16.93 17.29 -4.03
CA GLU A 175 16.14 16.43 -3.15
C GLU A 175 14.99 15.75 -3.90
N SER A 176 14.66 14.52 -3.51
CA SER A 176 13.54 13.77 -4.08
C SER A 176 12.19 14.29 -3.57
N LEU A 177 11.28 14.55 -4.52
CA LEU A 177 9.89 14.95 -4.28
C LEU A 177 8.90 13.83 -4.66
N ASP A 178 9.39 12.59 -4.77
CA ASP A 178 8.66 11.43 -5.27
C ASP A 178 8.95 10.15 -4.48
N TYR A 179 8.25 9.07 -4.83
CA TYR A 179 8.54 7.75 -4.26
C TYR A 179 9.60 6.97 -5.03
N LYS A 180 9.81 7.30 -6.31
CA LYS A 180 10.62 6.48 -7.21
C LYS A 180 12.12 6.72 -7.04
N ALA A 181 12.58 7.96 -6.87
CA ALA A 181 14.01 8.21 -6.66
C ALA A 181 14.58 7.55 -5.38
N PRO A 182 13.93 7.62 -4.20
CA PRO A 182 14.42 6.93 -3.01
C PRO A 182 14.29 5.41 -3.11
N LEU A 183 13.28 4.90 -3.82
CA LEU A 183 13.15 3.47 -4.09
C LEU A 183 14.32 2.96 -4.93
N LEU A 184 14.67 3.64 -6.02
CA LEU A 184 15.84 3.28 -6.84
C LEU A 184 17.15 3.31 -6.04
N ARG A 185 17.30 4.31 -5.14
CA ARG A 185 18.46 4.37 -4.23
C ARG A 185 18.47 3.21 -3.23
N SER A 186 17.33 2.85 -2.65
CA SER A 186 17.24 1.73 -1.69
C SER A 186 17.48 0.37 -2.35
N LEU A 187 17.00 0.19 -3.59
CA LEU A 187 17.27 -0.99 -4.42
C LEU A 187 18.77 -1.13 -4.73
N ARG A 188 19.44 -0.02 -5.04
CA ARG A 188 20.90 -0.02 -5.24
C ARG A 188 21.67 -0.31 -3.95
N ALA A 189 21.20 0.21 -2.81
CA ALA A 189 21.83 -0.06 -1.52
C ALA A 189 21.77 -1.55 -1.16
N ILE A 190 20.60 -2.18 -1.31
CA ILE A 190 20.43 -3.61 -1.02
C ILE A 190 21.13 -4.51 -2.04
N ASP A 191 21.14 -4.16 -3.32
CA ASP A 191 21.92 -4.86 -4.35
C ASP A 191 23.40 -4.93 -3.96
N ASN A 192 24.01 -3.78 -3.68
CA ASN A 192 25.42 -3.71 -3.28
C ASN A 192 25.69 -4.51 -1.99
N ALA A 193 24.89 -4.33 -0.94
CA ALA A 193 25.09 -5.00 0.33
C ALA A 193 24.91 -6.53 0.22
N ALA A 194 23.84 -6.97 -0.46
CA ALA A 194 23.55 -8.39 -0.65
C ALA A 194 24.58 -9.06 -1.57
N LYS A 195 25.03 -8.38 -2.62
CA LYS A 195 26.09 -8.87 -3.51
C LYS A 195 27.39 -9.14 -2.74
N GLU A 196 27.83 -8.20 -1.90
CA GLU A 196 29.06 -8.36 -1.12
C GLU A 196 28.98 -9.55 -0.15
N VAL A 197 27.82 -9.78 0.48
CA VAL A 197 27.60 -10.96 1.33
C VAL A 197 27.49 -12.24 0.49
N CYS A 198 26.88 -12.18 -0.70
CA CYS A 198 26.82 -13.32 -1.61
C CYS A 198 28.20 -13.82 -2.04
N GLN A 199 29.22 -12.96 -2.10
CA GLN A 199 30.58 -13.36 -2.45
C GLN A 199 31.19 -14.41 -1.52
N TYR A 200 30.70 -14.54 -0.28
CA TYR A 200 31.13 -15.63 0.62
C TYR A 200 30.70 -17.01 0.12
N PHE A 201 29.60 -17.07 -0.62
CA PHE A 201 28.95 -18.32 -1.03
C PHE A 201 29.12 -18.60 -2.53
N TYR A 202 29.11 -17.56 -3.35
CA TYR A 202 29.12 -17.63 -4.81
C TYR A 202 29.97 -16.49 -5.40
N SER A 203 31.06 -16.84 -6.08
CA SER A 203 32.00 -15.89 -6.67
C SER A 203 31.60 -15.35 -8.05
N ASP A 204 30.61 -15.99 -8.69
CA ASP A 204 30.10 -15.64 -10.01
C ASP A 204 28.93 -14.65 -9.97
N VAL A 205 28.32 -14.44 -8.80
CA VAL A 205 27.24 -13.47 -8.58
C VAL A 205 27.76 -12.05 -8.74
N LYS A 206 27.14 -11.26 -9.62
CA LYS A 206 27.55 -9.85 -9.85
C LYS A 206 26.50 -8.86 -9.37
N LYS A 207 25.24 -9.28 -9.28
CA LYS A 207 24.11 -8.43 -8.94
C LYS A 207 23.06 -9.22 -8.17
N VAL A 208 22.35 -8.53 -7.28
CA VAL A 208 21.18 -9.05 -6.57
C VAL A 208 19.99 -8.17 -6.89
N HIS A 209 18.92 -8.80 -7.39
CA HIS A 209 17.65 -8.18 -7.66
C HIS A 209 16.71 -8.33 -6.48
N THR A 210 15.95 -7.28 -6.19
CA THR A 210 14.81 -7.36 -5.28
C THR A 210 13.57 -7.68 -6.09
N ASN A 211 12.83 -8.69 -5.66
CA ASN A 211 11.56 -9.08 -6.27
C ASN A 211 10.39 -8.64 -5.39
N LEU A 212 9.32 -8.19 -6.02
CA LEU A 212 8.08 -7.83 -5.37
C LEU A 212 6.89 -8.50 -6.07
N GLY A 213 6.09 -9.24 -5.31
CA GLY A 213 4.73 -9.63 -5.69
C GLY A 213 3.72 -8.95 -4.78
N TRP A 214 2.94 -8.02 -5.31
CA TRP A 214 1.89 -7.35 -4.56
C TRP A 214 0.54 -8.06 -4.70
N GLU A 215 -0.28 -8.05 -3.67
CA GLU A 215 -1.66 -8.56 -3.70
C GLU A 215 -2.60 -7.36 -3.48
N GLN A 216 -3.38 -6.98 -4.49
CA GLN A 216 -4.21 -5.77 -4.42
C GLN A 216 -5.64 -6.13 -4.02
N GLU A 217 -6.02 -5.80 -2.80
CA GLU A 217 -7.41 -5.86 -2.36
C GLU A 217 -8.15 -4.55 -2.64
N TYR A 218 -9.46 -4.65 -2.86
CA TYR A 218 -10.35 -3.51 -3.13
C TYR A 218 -11.82 -3.87 -2.94
N PHE A 219 -12.67 -2.86 -2.77
CA PHE A 219 -14.13 -3.02 -2.87
C PHE A 219 -14.66 -2.47 -4.20
N LEU A 220 -15.74 -3.06 -4.70
CA LEU A 220 -16.57 -2.44 -5.74
C LEU A 220 -17.92 -2.08 -5.16
N VAL A 221 -18.41 -0.88 -5.46
CA VAL A 221 -19.76 -0.42 -5.12
C VAL A 221 -20.44 0.04 -6.40
N ASP A 222 -21.74 -0.21 -6.53
CA ASP A 222 -22.49 0.36 -7.65
C ASP A 222 -22.35 1.88 -7.67
N GLU A 223 -22.07 2.42 -8.85
CA GLU A 223 -21.74 3.84 -8.99
C GLU A 223 -22.85 4.79 -8.53
N ASP A 224 -24.10 4.44 -8.78
CA ASP A 224 -25.21 5.33 -8.41
C ASP A 224 -25.40 5.30 -6.88
N LEU A 225 -25.27 4.12 -6.26
CA LEU A 225 -25.30 4.00 -4.81
C LEU A 225 -24.16 4.78 -4.15
N TYR A 226 -22.97 4.77 -4.77
CA TYR A 226 -21.84 5.58 -4.33
C TYR A 226 -22.15 7.08 -4.37
N PHE A 227 -22.76 7.59 -5.44
CA PHE A 227 -23.12 9.01 -5.54
C PHE A 227 -24.21 9.43 -4.54
N THR A 228 -25.07 8.51 -4.11
CA THR A 228 -26.03 8.76 -3.02
C THR A 228 -25.42 8.69 -1.62
N ARG A 229 -24.11 8.47 -1.50
CA ARG A 229 -23.34 8.48 -0.25
C ARG A 229 -22.27 9.59 -0.29
N PRO A 230 -22.61 10.83 0.07
CA PRO A 230 -21.65 11.95 -0.02
C PRO A 230 -20.40 11.73 0.85
N ASP A 231 -20.52 11.03 1.97
CA ASP A 231 -19.39 10.63 2.78
C ASP A 231 -18.45 9.70 2.02
N LEU A 232 -18.98 8.60 1.48
CA LEU A 232 -18.20 7.66 0.67
C LEU A 232 -17.54 8.33 -0.54
N MET A 233 -18.24 9.29 -1.16
CA MET A 233 -17.73 10.04 -2.30
C MET A 233 -16.55 10.95 -1.95
N LEU A 234 -16.65 11.69 -0.85
CA LEU A 234 -15.68 12.72 -0.50
C LEU A 234 -14.50 12.19 0.33
N THR A 235 -14.68 11.09 1.05
CA THR A 235 -13.66 10.55 1.96
C THR A 235 -13.16 9.18 1.56
N GLY A 236 -13.81 8.50 0.61
CA GLY A 236 -13.47 7.13 0.21
C GLY A 236 -13.94 6.05 1.21
N ARG A 237 -14.58 6.46 2.32
CA ARG A 237 -15.16 5.56 3.33
C ARG A 237 -16.50 6.07 3.84
N THR A 238 -17.30 5.19 4.40
CA THR A 238 -18.50 5.61 5.12
C THR A 238 -18.13 6.16 6.49
N LEU A 239 -18.62 7.35 6.82
CA LEU A 239 -18.43 7.99 8.13
C LEU A 239 -19.53 7.60 9.13
N MET A 240 -20.62 7.04 8.62
CA MET A 240 -21.78 6.57 9.37
C MET A 240 -22.45 5.41 8.65
N GLY A 241 -23.25 4.64 9.38
CA GLY A 241 -23.96 3.49 8.88
C GLY A 241 -23.88 2.33 9.86
N HIS A 242 -25.05 1.78 10.18
CA HIS A 242 -25.17 0.59 10.99
C HIS A 242 -24.84 -0.68 10.19
N ASP A 243 -24.17 -1.61 10.85
CA ASP A 243 -23.82 -2.92 10.30
C ASP A 243 -25.03 -3.68 9.77
N SER A 244 -24.83 -4.40 8.67
CA SER A 244 -25.86 -5.26 8.10
C SER A 244 -26.01 -6.55 8.91
N ALA A 245 -27.25 -7.03 9.07
CA ALA A 245 -27.56 -8.28 9.77
C ALA A 245 -26.85 -9.50 9.16
N LYS A 246 -26.77 -9.56 7.82
CA LYS A 246 -25.79 -10.41 7.12
C LYS A 246 -24.61 -9.52 6.75
N ASN A 247 -23.41 -9.89 7.18
CA ASN A 247 -22.16 -9.27 6.77
C ASN A 247 -21.21 -10.36 6.24
N GLN A 248 -20.05 -10.57 6.86
CA GLN A 248 -19.07 -11.61 6.56
C GLN A 248 -19.14 -12.85 7.48
N GLN A 249 -20.06 -12.89 8.45
CA GLN A 249 -20.20 -13.95 9.46
C GLN A 249 -20.24 -15.39 8.92
N MET A 250 -20.66 -15.59 7.67
CA MET A 250 -20.80 -16.92 7.06
C MET A 250 -19.54 -17.40 6.34
N GLU A 251 -18.53 -16.53 6.15
CA GLU A 251 -17.31 -16.79 5.36
C GLU A 251 -17.62 -17.31 3.93
N ASP A 252 -18.84 -17.09 3.43
CA ASP A 252 -19.37 -17.64 2.18
C ASP A 252 -18.95 -16.84 0.93
N HIS A 253 -18.37 -15.66 1.16
CA HIS A 253 -17.86 -14.78 0.11
C HIS A 253 -16.48 -15.21 -0.38
N TYR A 254 -15.60 -15.69 0.51
CA TYR A 254 -14.23 -16.08 0.18
C TYR A 254 -14.24 -17.28 -0.78
N PHE A 255 -13.67 -17.11 -1.97
CA PHE A 255 -13.78 -18.06 -3.09
C PHE A 255 -15.22 -18.45 -3.48
N GLY A 256 -16.21 -17.63 -3.12
CA GLY A 256 -17.60 -17.78 -3.53
C GLY A 256 -17.84 -17.47 -5.01
N THR A 257 -19.10 -17.54 -5.44
CA THR A 257 -19.48 -17.18 -6.82
C THR A 257 -19.34 -15.68 -7.05
N ILE A 258 -18.64 -15.28 -8.11
CA ILE A 258 -18.47 -13.87 -8.50
C ILE A 258 -19.71 -13.39 -9.28
N PRO A 259 -20.36 -12.28 -8.90
CA PRO A 259 -21.49 -11.73 -9.66
C PRO A 259 -21.13 -11.42 -11.12
N GLU A 260 -22.06 -11.63 -12.05
CA GLU A 260 -21.79 -11.49 -13.50
C GLU A 260 -21.27 -10.09 -13.89
N ARG A 261 -21.83 -9.03 -13.30
CA ARG A 261 -21.37 -7.63 -13.53
C ARG A 261 -19.91 -7.45 -13.11
N VAL A 262 -19.54 -7.99 -11.95
CA VAL A 262 -18.16 -7.94 -11.43
C VAL A 262 -17.24 -8.78 -12.30
N GLN A 263 -17.69 -9.96 -12.75
CA GLN A 263 -16.89 -10.81 -13.62
C GLN A 263 -16.59 -10.12 -14.97
N ALA A 264 -17.55 -9.37 -15.53
CA ALA A 264 -17.31 -8.55 -16.72
C ALA A 264 -16.25 -7.48 -16.47
N PHE A 265 -16.37 -6.72 -15.36
CA PHE A 265 -15.35 -5.75 -14.95
C PHE A 265 -13.96 -6.40 -14.83
N MET A 266 -13.85 -7.53 -14.13
CA MET A 266 -12.58 -8.21 -13.91
C MET A 266 -11.94 -8.69 -15.22
N LYS A 267 -12.76 -9.17 -16.18
CA LYS A 267 -12.27 -9.61 -17.51
C LYS A 267 -11.71 -8.46 -18.32
N ASP A 268 -12.39 -7.31 -18.31
CA ASP A 268 -11.91 -6.09 -18.97
C ASP A 268 -10.60 -5.60 -18.33
N LEU A 269 -10.56 -5.56 -16.99
CA LEU A 269 -9.36 -5.17 -16.25
C LEU A 269 -8.16 -6.07 -16.57
N GLU A 270 -8.35 -7.39 -16.61
CA GLU A 270 -7.29 -8.34 -16.96
C GLU A 270 -6.74 -8.10 -18.37
N VAL A 271 -7.61 -7.86 -19.35
CA VAL A 271 -7.17 -7.55 -20.73
C VAL A 271 -6.33 -6.27 -20.76
N ASN A 272 -6.79 -5.19 -20.13
CA ASN A 272 -6.06 -3.92 -20.11
C ASN A 272 -4.73 -4.06 -19.35
N ALA A 273 -4.71 -4.80 -18.25
CA ALA A 273 -3.49 -5.06 -17.49
C ALA A 273 -2.46 -5.84 -18.33
N LEU A 274 -2.89 -6.89 -19.04
CA LEU A 274 -2.02 -7.65 -19.94
C LEU A 274 -1.48 -6.77 -21.08
N GLU A 275 -2.32 -5.96 -21.73
CA GLU A 275 -1.88 -5.03 -22.78
C GLU A 275 -0.81 -4.04 -22.29
N LEU A 276 -0.89 -3.64 -21.02
CA LEU A 276 0.09 -2.78 -20.34
C LEU A 276 1.30 -3.54 -19.78
N GLY A 277 1.40 -4.86 -20.00
CA GLY A 277 2.53 -5.68 -19.55
C GLY A 277 2.47 -6.10 -18.09
N ILE A 278 1.36 -5.88 -17.39
CA ILE A 278 1.16 -6.31 -16.00
C ILE A 278 0.79 -7.79 -15.99
N PRO A 279 1.60 -8.69 -15.40
CA PRO A 279 1.41 -10.14 -15.50
C PRO A 279 0.37 -10.66 -14.49
N VAL A 280 -0.87 -10.17 -14.58
CA VAL A 280 -1.99 -10.57 -13.71
C VAL A 280 -2.17 -12.09 -13.76
N LYS A 281 -2.25 -12.71 -12.57
CA LYS A 281 -2.28 -14.17 -12.43
C LYS A 281 -3.54 -14.67 -11.75
N THR A 282 -3.96 -13.99 -10.70
CA THR A 282 -5.03 -14.43 -9.81
C THR A 282 -6.03 -13.31 -9.59
N ARG A 283 -7.31 -13.68 -9.49
CA ARG A 283 -8.40 -12.82 -9.04
C ARG A 283 -9.45 -13.65 -8.31
N HIS A 284 -10.00 -13.15 -7.22
CA HIS A 284 -11.08 -13.81 -6.47
C HIS A 284 -11.87 -12.84 -5.62
N ASN A 285 -12.97 -13.33 -5.04
CA ASN A 285 -13.65 -12.66 -3.93
C ASN A 285 -12.81 -12.77 -2.67
N GLU A 286 -12.83 -11.71 -1.88
CA GLU A 286 -12.29 -11.68 -0.53
C GLU A 286 -13.35 -12.02 0.53
N VAL A 287 -12.97 -11.97 1.81
CA VAL A 287 -13.82 -12.31 2.95
C VAL A 287 -15.04 -11.40 3.07
N ALA A 288 -14.89 -10.08 2.88
CA ALA A 288 -16.02 -9.17 3.02
C ALA A 288 -16.89 -9.11 1.74
N PRO A 289 -18.22 -8.89 1.88
CA PRO A 289 -19.10 -8.74 0.73
C PRO A 289 -18.69 -7.57 -0.17
N GLY A 290 -18.51 -7.85 -1.46
CA GLY A 290 -18.09 -6.84 -2.42
C GLY A 290 -16.61 -6.46 -2.35
N GLN A 291 -15.81 -7.19 -1.57
CA GLN A 291 -14.35 -7.14 -1.57
C GLN A 291 -13.78 -8.19 -2.53
N PHE A 292 -12.69 -7.83 -3.21
CA PHE A 292 -12.01 -8.68 -4.18
C PHE A 292 -10.50 -8.49 -4.08
N GLU A 293 -9.75 -9.47 -4.58
CA GLU A 293 -8.29 -9.41 -4.73
C GLU A 293 -7.89 -9.60 -6.20
N LEU A 294 -6.80 -8.95 -6.60
CA LEU A 294 -6.06 -9.23 -7.82
C LEU A 294 -4.55 -9.25 -7.53
N ALA A 295 -3.87 -10.31 -7.95
CA ALA A 295 -2.43 -10.48 -7.78
C ALA A 295 -1.74 -10.89 -9.10
N PRO A 296 -0.66 -10.21 -9.51
CA PRO A 296 0.19 -10.63 -10.62
C PRO A 296 1.27 -11.62 -10.17
N ILE A 297 2.04 -12.11 -11.15
CA ILE A 297 3.34 -12.73 -10.88
C ILE A 297 4.28 -11.65 -10.34
N PHE A 298 5.17 -12.02 -9.42
CA PHE A 298 6.20 -11.10 -8.93
C PHE A 298 7.10 -10.62 -10.07
N GLU A 299 7.62 -9.41 -9.94
CA GLU A 299 8.55 -8.78 -10.88
C GLU A 299 9.72 -8.15 -10.12
N GLU A 300 10.70 -7.61 -10.86
CA GLU A 300 11.71 -6.74 -10.26
C GLU A 300 11.00 -5.56 -9.56
N CYS A 301 11.45 -5.24 -8.36
CA CYS A 301 10.73 -4.39 -7.42
C CYS A 301 10.32 -3.04 -7.99
N ASN A 302 11.20 -2.35 -8.73
CA ASN A 302 10.89 -1.05 -9.32
C ASN A 302 9.73 -1.16 -10.34
N LEU A 303 9.80 -2.17 -11.22
CA LEU A 303 8.74 -2.42 -12.21
C LEU A 303 7.43 -2.85 -11.53
N ALA A 304 7.51 -3.70 -10.52
CA ALA A 304 6.34 -4.16 -9.77
C ALA A 304 5.61 -2.99 -9.10
N VAL A 305 6.33 -2.04 -8.50
CA VAL A 305 5.72 -0.81 -7.93
C VAL A 305 5.03 0.01 -9.02
N ASP A 306 5.70 0.23 -10.15
CA ASP A 306 5.11 0.98 -11.27
C ASP A 306 3.84 0.31 -11.80
N HIS A 307 3.88 -1.01 -11.99
CA HIS A 307 2.72 -1.81 -12.41
C HIS A 307 1.58 -1.79 -11.40
N ASN A 308 1.84 -1.78 -10.08
CA ASN A 308 0.77 -1.62 -9.08
C ASN A 308 0.09 -0.25 -9.19
N MET A 309 0.88 0.83 -9.27
CA MET A 309 0.35 2.19 -9.41
C MET A 309 -0.46 2.35 -10.69
N LEU A 310 0.05 1.77 -11.79
CA LEU A 310 -0.64 1.72 -13.07
C LEU A 310 -1.94 0.93 -12.98
N LEU A 311 -1.94 -0.24 -12.33
CA LEU A 311 -3.14 -1.05 -12.13
C LEU A 311 -4.21 -0.26 -11.37
N MET A 312 -3.87 0.40 -10.26
CA MET A 312 -4.85 1.16 -9.47
C MET A 312 -5.52 2.29 -10.29
N ALA A 313 -4.76 2.95 -11.17
CA ALA A 313 -5.30 3.96 -12.08
C ALA A 313 -6.25 3.33 -13.12
N VAL A 314 -5.84 2.22 -13.73
CA VAL A 314 -6.66 1.46 -14.69
C VAL A 314 -7.93 0.97 -14.00
N MET A 315 -7.86 0.38 -12.81
CA MET A 315 -9.01 -0.10 -12.05
C MET A 315 -10.10 0.97 -11.89
N LYS A 316 -9.72 2.21 -11.56
CA LYS A 316 -10.66 3.34 -11.42
C LYS A 316 -11.40 3.62 -12.72
N LYS A 317 -10.66 3.66 -13.84
CA LYS A 317 -11.22 3.91 -15.17
C LYS A 317 -12.12 2.76 -15.62
N ILE A 318 -11.67 1.51 -15.49
CA ILE A 318 -12.45 0.33 -15.88
C ILE A 318 -13.71 0.22 -15.01
N ALA A 319 -13.62 0.41 -13.69
CA ALA A 319 -14.78 0.35 -12.80
C ALA A 319 -15.87 1.32 -13.25
N HIS A 320 -15.50 2.57 -13.57
CA HIS A 320 -16.44 3.57 -14.07
C HIS A 320 -17.15 3.12 -15.35
N ARG A 321 -16.43 2.55 -16.32
CA ARG A 321 -17.04 2.02 -17.57
C ARG A 321 -18.06 0.90 -17.31
N HIS A 322 -17.91 0.17 -16.21
CA HIS A 322 -18.80 -0.92 -15.79
C HIS A 322 -19.92 -0.48 -14.81
N GLY A 323 -20.06 0.85 -14.59
CA GLY A 323 -21.03 1.40 -13.65
C GLY A 323 -20.73 1.05 -12.20
N PHE A 324 -19.45 0.88 -11.88
CA PHE A 324 -18.92 0.65 -10.54
C PHE A 324 -17.99 1.78 -10.12
N ARG A 325 -17.84 1.92 -8.81
CA ARG A 325 -16.76 2.67 -8.18
C ARG A 325 -15.88 1.69 -7.42
N VAL A 326 -14.58 1.70 -7.75
CA VAL A 326 -13.57 0.96 -6.99
C VAL A 326 -13.17 1.78 -5.78
N LEU A 327 -13.17 1.15 -4.62
CA LEU A 327 -12.73 1.74 -3.36
C LEU A 327 -11.42 1.06 -2.95
N LEU A 328 -10.35 1.86 -2.91
CA LEU A 328 -9.02 1.43 -2.49
C LEU A 328 -8.71 1.86 -1.05
N HIS A 329 -9.62 2.58 -0.39
CA HIS A 329 -9.49 2.94 1.01
C HIS A 329 -9.39 1.67 1.85
N GLU A 330 -8.51 1.64 2.86
CA GLU A 330 -8.19 0.44 3.64
C GLU A 330 -9.35 -0.04 4.51
N LYS A 331 -10.24 0.87 4.91
CA LYS A 331 -11.47 0.56 5.66
C LYS A 331 -12.70 1.30 5.12
N PRO A 332 -13.25 0.93 3.94
CA PRO A 332 -14.37 1.65 3.34
C PRO A 332 -15.66 1.53 4.16
N PHE A 333 -15.89 0.34 4.75
CA PHE A 333 -17.02 0.03 5.59
C PHE A 333 -16.52 -0.46 6.96
N ASP A 334 -17.20 -0.05 8.02
CA ASP A 334 -16.85 -0.51 9.37
C ASP A 334 -17.43 -1.90 9.66
N GLY A 335 -16.93 -2.55 10.72
CA GLY A 335 -17.46 -3.83 11.19
C GLY A 335 -17.14 -5.06 10.32
N ILE A 336 -16.53 -4.88 9.13
CA ILE A 336 -16.12 -5.96 8.21
C ILE A 336 -14.62 -5.92 7.90
N ASN A 337 -14.06 -6.87 7.15
CA ASN A 337 -12.65 -6.87 6.77
C ASN A 337 -12.28 -5.59 6.00
N GLY A 338 -11.07 -5.10 6.24
CA GLY A 338 -10.51 -4.00 5.46
C GLY A 338 -9.72 -4.52 4.26
N SER A 339 -9.26 -3.61 3.40
CA SER A 339 -8.45 -3.93 2.22
C SER A 339 -6.96 -3.71 2.48
N GLY A 340 -6.16 -4.76 2.27
CA GLY A 340 -4.70 -4.73 2.36
C GLY A 340 -4.00 -4.61 0.99
N LYS A 341 -2.68 -4.41 1.04
CA LYS A 341 -1.79 -4.63 -0.11
C LYS A 341 -0.57 -5.45 0.29
N HIS A 342 -0.67 -6.77 0.30
CA HIS A 342 0.45 -7.57 0.78
C HIS A 342 1.66 -7.45 -0.15
N ASN A 343 2.83 -7.20 0.42
CA ASN A 343 4.08 -7.13 -0.34
C ASN A 343 4.90 -8.40 -0.10
N ASN A 344 4.87 -9.32 -1.06
CA ASN A 344 5.72 -10.50 -1.09
C ASN A 344 7.13 -10.08 -1.59
N TRP A 345 8.07 -9.96 -0.66
CA TRP A 345 9.43 -9.48 -0.87
C TRP A 345 10.47 -10.61 -0.81
N SER A 346 11.40 -10.64 -1.76
CA SER A 346 12.53 -11.56 -1.77
C SER A 346 13.73 -11.03 -2.54
N LEU A 347 14.89 -11.66 -2.37
CA LEU A 347 16.12 -11.30 -3.08
C LEU A 347 16.60 -12.47 -3.96
N SER A 348 16.95 -12.19 -5.22
CA SER A 348 17.50 -13.17 -6.15
C SER A 348 18.77 -12.68 -6.83
N THR A 349 19.76 -13.55 -7.00
CA THR A 349 20.98 -13.22 -7.74
C THR A 349 20.73 -13.16 -9.25
N ASP A 350 21.62 -12.49 -9.98
CA ASP A 350 21.69 -12.53 -11.45
C ASP A 350 21.92 -13.95 -12.01
N THR A 351 22.45 -14.86 -11.20
CA THR A 351 22.61 -16.29 -11.54
C THR A 351 21.35 -17.14 -11.27
N GLY A 352 20.26 -16.54 -10.78
CA GLY A 352 18.97 -17.21 -10.57
C GLY A 352 18.81 -17.87 -9.19
N ILE A 353 19.68 -17.57 -8.23
CA ILE A 353 19.61 -18.13 -6.87
C ILE A 353 18.68 -17.25 -6.01
N LEU A 354 17.63 -17.85 -5.45
CA LEU A 354 16.74 -17.19 -4.49
C LEU A 354 17.35 -17.26 -3.08
N LEU A 355 17.69 -16.11 -2.50
CA LEU A 355 18.50 -16.04 -1.28
C LEU A 355 17.72 -16.46 -0.02
N HIS A 356 16.40 -16.25 -0.02
CA HIS A 356 15.47 -16.63 1.05
C HIS A 356 14.89 -18.04 0.90
N LYS A 357 15.41 -18.86 0.00
CA LYS A 357 15.00 -20.26 -0.15
C LYS A 357 16.05 -21.17 0.47
N SER A 358 15.69 -22.26 1.13
CA SER A 358 16.68 -23.29 1.50
C SER A 358 17.24 -23.99 0.26
N GLY A 359 18.46 -24.53 0.37
CA GLY A 359 19.07 -25.29 -0.72
C GLY A 359 19.30 -26.75 -0.36
N LYS A 360 20.06 -27.44 -1.23
CA LYS A 360 20.34 -28.87 -1.07
C LYS A 360 21.68 -29.14 -0.40
N ASN A 361 22.59 -28.18 -0.43
CA ASN A 361 23.92 -28.32 0.13
C ASN A 361 24.10 -27.39 1.35
N VAL A 362 25.14 -27.65 2.13
CA VAL A 362 25.45 -26.92 3.36
C VAL A 362 25.66 -25.43 3.10
N ASN A 363 26.33 -25.08 1.99
CA ASN A 363 26.62 -23.69 1.62
C ASN A 363 25.33 -22.91 1.34
N ASP A 364 24.39 -23.50 0.60
CA ASP A 364 23.09 -22.90 0.31
C ASP A 364 22.25 -22.73 1.59
N ASN A 365 22.30 -23.70 2.50
CA ASN A 365 21.57 -23.62 3.77
C ASN A 365 22.18 -22.54 4.69
N LEU A 366 23.50 -22.41 4.73
CA LEU A 366 24.16 -21.34 5.45
C LEU A 366 23.79 -19.97 4.87
N ARG A 367 23.81 -19.83 3.54
CA ARG A 367 23.33 -18.64 2.84
C ARG A 367 21.89 -18.32 3.21
N PHE A 368 21.00 -19.31 3.18
CA PHE A 368 19.60 -19.14 3.58
C PHE A 368 19.46 -18.60 5.00
N VAL A 369 20.16 -19.20 5.97
CA VAL A 369 20.13 -18.74 7.37
C VAL A 369 20.63 -17.30 7.48
N VAL A 370 21.76 -16.96 6.85
CA VAL A 370 22.31 -15.59 6.85
C VAL A 370 21.26 -14.59 6.35
N PHE A 371 20.68 -14.82 5.17
CA PHE A 371 19.72 -13.85 4.62
C PHE A 371 18.42 -13.76 5.42
N VAL A 372 17.95 -14.85 6.04
CA VAL A 372 16.80 -14.81 6.96
C VAL A 372 17.13 -14.01 8.21
N VAL A 373 18.25 -14.31 8.87
CA VAL A 373 18.67 -13.63 10.12
C VAL A 373 18.96 -12.15 9.88
N GLU A 374 19.66 -11.80 8.80
CA GLU A 374 19.92 -10.38 8.48
C GLU A 374 18.65 -9.62 8.10
N THR A 375 17.67 -10.30 7.48
CA THR A 375 16.34 -9.71 7.28
C THR A 375 15.68 -9.39 8.63
N LEU A 376 15.73 -10.33 9.58
CA LEU A 376 15.18 -10.13 10.93
C LEU A 376 15.93 -9.05 11.71
N MET A 377 17.24 -8.94 11.55
CA MET A 377 18.06 -7.89 12.17
C MET A 377 17.65 -6.51 11.68
N GLY A 378 17.49 -6.34 10.35
CA GLY A 378 17.01 -5.08 9.77
C GLY A 378 15.62 -4.70 10.29
N VAL A 379 14.69 -5.65 10.28
CA VAL A 379 13.31 -5.42 10.78
C VAL A 379 13.29 -5.16 12.27
N TYR A 380 14.09 -5.87 13.07
CA TYR A 380 14.18 -5.69 14.52
C TYR A 380 14.70 -4.31 14.89
N LYS A 381 15.84 -3.90 14.32
CA LYS A 381 16.48 -2.62 14.62
C LYS A 381 15.59 -1.44 14.23
N HIS A 382 14.87 -1.55 13.12
CA HIS A 382 14.05 -0.48 12.55
C HIS A 382 12.54 -0.76 12.61
N ASN A 383 12.07 -1.51 13.60
CA ASN A 383 10.67 -1.95 13.67
C ASN A 383 9.68 -0.77 13.74
N GLY A 384 10.00 0.29 14.50
CA GLY A 384 9.20 1.51 14.58
C GLY A 384 9.19 2.29 13.26
N LEU A 385 10.30 2.31 12.53
CA LEU A 385 10.39 2.97 11.22
C LEU A 385 9.59 2.20 10.15
N LEU A 386 9.67 0.86 10.15
CA LEU A 386 8.88 0.04 9.24
C LEU A 386 7.38 0.21 9.52
N LYS A 387 6.97 0.33 10.79
CA LYS A 387 5.61 0.70 11.16
C LYS A 387 5.22 2.07 10.62
N ALA A 388 6.04 3.10 10.83
CA ALA A 388 5.78 4.45 10.34
C ALA A 388 5.60 4.51 8.81
N SER A 389 6.27 3.61 8.07
CA SER A 389 6.20 3.53 6.62
C SER A 389 4.88 3.03 6.05
N VAL A 390 4.12 2.26 6.85
CA VAL A 390 2.81 1.72 6.49
C VAL A 390 1.66 2.49 7.14
N MET A 391 1.95 3.32 8.15
CA MET A 391 0.96 4.15 8.82
C MET A 391 0.44 5.27 7.92
N SER A 392 -0.88 5.45 7.91
CA SER A 392 -1.59 6.55 7.25
C SER A 392 -2.95 6.72 7.94
N ALA A 393 -3.60 7.89 7.76
CA ALA A 393 -4.94 8.11 8.33
C ALA A 393 -5.95 7.03 7.93
N THR A 394 -5.81 6.47 6.73
CA THR A 394 -6.75 5.47 6.20
C THR A 394 -6.42 4.06 6.67
N ASN A 395 -5.13 3.70 6.74
CA ASN A 395 -4.68 2.39 7.20
C ASN A 395 -4.79 2.23 8.73
N ASP A 396 -4.80 3.34 9.48
CA ASP A 396 -5.05 3.37 10.94
C ASP A 396 -6.41 2.73 11.29
N HIS A 397 -7.42 2.92 10.44
CA HIS A 397 -8.73 2.28 10.60
C HIS A 397 -8.76 0.77 10.28
N ARG A 398 -7.69 0.24 9.67
CA ARG A 398 -7.61 -1.17 9.27
C ARG A 398 -6.78 -2.00 10.25
N LEU A 399 -5.61 -1.50 10.66
CA LEU A 399 -4.64 -2.28 11.45
C LEU A 399 -5.22 -2.73 12.80
N GLY A 400 -4.91 -3.97 13.19
CA GLY A 400 -5.29 -4.53 14.49
C GLY A 400 -6.66 -5.18 14.58
N ALA A 401 -7.38 -5.35 13.47
CA ALA A 401 -8.69 -6.02 13.44
C ALA A 401 -8.91 -6.83 12.15
N ASN A 402 -9.81 -7.82 12.20
CA ASN A 402 -10.36 -8.51 11.02
C ASN A 402 -9.31 -8.93 9.96
N GLU A 403 -8.35 -9.77 10.37
CA GLU A 403 -7.22 -10.28 9.54
C GLU A 403 -6.12 -9.26 9.17
N ALA A 404 -6.30 -7.97 9.45
CA ALA A 404 -5.21 -7.01 9.33
C ALA A 404 -4.27 -7.10 10.55
N PRO A 405 -2.94 -7.09 10.38
CA PRO A 405 -2.02 -7.22 11.50
C PRO A 405 -2.10 -6.02 12.46
N PRO A 406 -1.74 -6.17 13.74
CA PRO A 406 -1.65 -5.06 14.68
C PRO A 406 -0.54 -4.08 14.28
N ALA A 407 -0.60 -2.86 14.85
CA ALA A 407 0.44 -1.84 14.77
C ALA A 407 1.71 -2.19 15.60
N ILE A 408 2.11 -3.46 15.63
CA ILE A 408 3.29 -3.96 16.31
C ILE A 408 4.01 -4.85 15.30
N ILE A 409 5.12 -4.37 14.74
CA ILE A 409 5.89 -5.13 13.76
C ILE A 409 6.56 -6.30 14.48
N SER A 410 6.25 -7.50 14.03
CA SER A 410 6.84 -8.76 14.46
C SER A 410 6.94 -9.73 13.29
N SER A 411 7.91 -10.64 13.37
CA SER A 411 8.21 -11.58 12.30
C SER A 411 7.75 -12.99 12.65
N PHE A 412 6.93 -13.57 11.78
CA PHE A 412 6.55 -14.98 11.84
C PHE A 412 7.49 -15.80 10.95
N LEU A 413 8.05 -16.88 11.49
CA LEU A 413 8.99 -17.75 10.74
C LEU A 413 8.43 -19.14 10.47
N GLY A 414 7.43 -19.56 11.25
CA GLY A 414 6.91 -20.91 11.25
C GLY A 414 7.84 -21.87 11.98
N LYS A 415 7.27 -22.96 12.51
CA LYS A 415 7.94 -23.83 13.47
C LYS A 415 9.33 -24.32 13.04
N GLN A 416 9.50 -24.73 11.79
CA GLN A 416 10.74 -25.34 11.33
C GLN A 416 11.92 -24.36 11.27
N VAL A 417 11.67 -23.13 10.81
CA VAL A 417 12.71 -22.10 10.77
C VAL A 417 12.99 -21.62 12.20
N SER A 418 11.96 -21.48 13.04
CA SER A 418 12.09 -21.18 14.46
C SER A 418 12.97 -22.19 15.20
N ASP A 419 12.70 -23.49 15.03
CA ASP A 419 13.45 -24.60 15.64
C ASP A 419 14.91 -24.61 15.14
N LEU A 420 15.14 -24.30 13.85
CA LEU A 420 16.48 -24.17 13.27
C LEU A 420 17.29 -23.04 13.93
N LEU A 421 16.70 -21.85 14.05
CA LEU A 421 17.39 -20.72 14.67
C LEU A 421 17.68 -21.00 16.15
N GLU A 422 16.75 -21.62 16.86
CA GLU A 422 16.95 -22.01 18.26
C GLU A 422 18.07 -23.07 18.42
N HIS A 423 18.16 -24.02 17.48
CA HIS A 423 19.24 -25.01 17.45
C HIS A 423 20.61 -24.34 17.27
N ILE A 424 20.72 -23.43 16.31
CA ILE A 424 21.95 -22.67 16.03
C ILE A 424 22.34 -21.79 17.24
N GLU A 425 21.37 -21.19 17.93
CA GLU A 425 21.60 -20.43 19.16
C GLU A 425 22.23 -21.30 20.26
N LYS A 426 21.63 -22.47 20.53
CA LYS A 426 21.95 -23.39 21.64
C LYS A 426 23.14 -24.32 21.39
N ALA A 427 23.57 -24.50 20.13
CA ALA A 427 24.67 -25.41 19.77
C ALA A 427 25.95 -25.10 20.59
N ASP A 428 26.58 -26.13 21.18
CA ASP A 428 27.60 -25.93 22.21
C ASP A 428 28.95 -25.47 21.62
N LYS A 429 29.53 -24.37 22.14
CA LYS A 429 30.81 -23.80 21.63
C LYS A 429 31.98 -24.78 21.68
N LYS A 430 31.90 -25.84 22.50
CA LYS A 430 32.99 -26.82 22.71
C LYS A 430 33.10 -27.89 21.64
N ASN A 431 32.08 -28.13 20.81
CA ASN A 431 32.15 -29.09 19.70
C ASN A 431 32.67 -28.48 18.38
N LEU A 432 32.86 -27.15 18.31
CA LEU A 432 33.53 -26.46 17.20
C LEU A 432 35.04 -26.75 17.10
N PHE A 433 35.64 -27.46 18.06
CA PHE A 433 37.10 -27.54 18.23
C PHE A 433 37.69 -28.95 18.25
N SER A 434 36.93 -30.01 17.94
CA SER A 434 37.49 -31.36 17.97
C SER A 434 37.00 -32.25 16.84
N VAL A 435 37.74 -32.25 15.72
CA VAL A 435 37.99 -33.50 14.98
C VAL A 435 39.45 -33.54 14.57
N LYS A 436 40.31 -34.08 15.45
CA LYS A 436 41.61 -34.63 15.04
C LYS A 436 41.38 -36.10 14.68
N GLY A 437 41.35 -36.42 13.38
CA GLY A 437 41.22 -37.82 12.97
C GLY A 437 41.23 -38.07 11.46
N LYS A 438 42.43 -38.02 10.86
CA LYS A 438 42.88 -38.71 9.62
C LYS A 438 41.89 -38.90 8.44
N GLN A 439 42.31 -38.29 7.32
CA GLN A 439 41.98 -38.54 5.90
C GLN A 439 40.66 -37.96 5.38
N GLY A 440 40.80 -36.93 4.54
CA GLY A 440 39.75 -36.36 3.70
C GLY A 440 39.12 -35.11 4.31
N MET A 441 39.35 -33.93 3.71
CA MET A 441 38.61 -32.71 4.03
C MET A 441 37.14 -32.91 3.63
N GLN A 442 36.31 -33.33 4.58
CA GLN A 442 34.88 -33.03 4.61
C GLN A 442 34.70 -31.90 5.63
N LEU A 443 34.09 -30.79 5.21
CA LEU A 443 33.55 -29.80 6.12
C LEU A 443 32.38 -30.47 6.88
N ASP A 444 32.69 -31.18 7.95
CA ASP A 444 31.70 -31.61 8.94
C ASP A 444 31.28 -30.36 9.73
N ILE A 445 30.24 -29.68 9.23
CA ILE A 445 29.43 -28.75 10.02
C ILE A 445 28.19 -29.54 10.44
N PRO A 446 28.26 -30.35 11.51
CA PRO A 446 27.15 -31.20 11.95
C PRO A 446 25.90 -30.42 12.45
N GLU A 447 25.93 -29.09 12.38
CA GLU A 447 24.99 -28.18 13.03
C GLU A 447 23.88 -27.66 12.10
N ILE A 448 24.05 -27.73 10.77
CA ILE A 448 23.04 -27.25 9.81
C ILE A 448 22.40 -28.46 9.10
N PRO A 449 21.22 -28.92 9.56
CA PRO A 449 20.54 -30.08 8.96
C PRO A 449 20.06 -29.78 7.53
N GLU A 450 19.79 -30.84 6.77
CA GLU A 450 19.07 -30.72 5.50
C GLU A 450 17.62 -30.28 5.78
N LEU A 451 17.20 -29.16 5.17
CA LEU A 451 15.93 -28.50 5.47
C LEU A 451 14.83 -28.94 4.50
N LEU A 452 13.84 -29.69 4.99
CA LEU A 452 12.57 -29.92 4.30
C LEU A 452 11.54 -28.91 4.80
N ILE A 453 11.46 -27.75 4.14
CA ILE A 453 10.54 -26.67 4.53
C ILE A 453 9.11 -27.01 4.11
N ASP A 454 8.19 -27.12 5.08
CA ASP A 454 6.75 -27.24 4.83
C ASP A 454 6.09 -25.85 4.81
N ASN A 455 5.30 -25.57 3.78
CA ASN A 455 4.68 -24.26 3.53
C ASN A 455 3.29 -24.11 4.17
N THR A 456 2.91 -25.03 5.08
CA THR A 456 1.55 -25.07 5.67
C THR A 456 1.35 -24.12 6.84
N ASP A 457 2.44 -23.67 7.49
CA ASP A 457 2.34 -22.81 8.66
C ASP A 457 2.08 -21.36 8.21
N ARG A 458 0.84 -20.87 8.37
CA ARG A 458 0.43 -19.52 7.94
C ARG A 458 -0.25 -18.80 9.09
N ASN A 459 0.50 -18.01 9.84
CA ASN A 459 -0.09 -17.09 10.81
C ASN A 459 -0.54 -15.81 10.10
N ARG A 460 -1.86 -15.66 9.86
CA ARG A 460 -2.45 -14.49 9.18
C ARG A 460 -2.32 -13.18 9.96
N THR A 461 -2.14 -13.25 11.28
CA THR A 461 -2.12 -12.07 12.16
C THR A 461 -0.76 -11.37 12.22
N SER A 462 0.28 -12.00 11.67
CA SER A 462 1.63 -11.43 11.64
C SER A 462 1.78 -10.37 10.55
N PRO A 463 2.39 -9.20 10.87
CA PRO A 463 2.64 -8.16 9.88
C PRO A 463 3.76 -8.51 8.91
N PHE A 464 4.73 -9.36 9.30
CA PHE A 464 5.85 -9.76 8.46
C PHE A 464 6.07 -11.27 8.56
N ALA A 465 5.63 -12.03 7.56
CA ALA A 465 5.61 -13.49 7.64
C ALA A 465 6.54 -14.13 6.61
N PHE A 466 7.40 -15.05 7.04
CA PHE A 466 8.12 -15.93 6.13
C PHE A 466 7.16 -16.98 5.56
N THR A 467 7.02 -17.03 4.24
CA THR A 467 6.08 -17.93 3.54
C THR A 467 6.80 -19.01 2.73
N GLY A 468 7.97 -19.44 3.22
CA GLY A 468 8.74 -20.58 2.73
C GLY A 468 9.90 -20.24 1.81
N ASN A 469 9.79 -19.19 1.00
CA ASN A 469 10.85 -18.74 0.09
C ASN A 469 10.97 -17.22 -0.07
N ARG A 470 10.21 -16.47 0.73
CA ARG A 470 10.06 -15.01 0.68
C ARG A 470 9.42 -14.54 1.98
N PHE A 471 9.45 -13.24 2.21
CA PHE A 471 8.69 -12.62 3.29
C PHE A 471 7.48 -11.87 2.74
N GLU A 472 6.40 -11.87 3.49
CA GLU A 472 5.14 -11.21 3.15
C GLU A 472 4.89 -10.10 4.17
N LEU A 473 4.97 -8.85 3.73
CA LEU A 473 4.64 -7.67 4.54
C LEU A 473 3.16 -7.33 4.36
N ARG A 474 2.33 -7.66 5.36
CA ARG A 474 0.87 -7.50 5.33
C ARG A 474 0.35 -6.17 5.84
N ALA A 475 1.20 -5.41 6.52
CA ALA A 475 0.82 -4.17 7.17
C ALA A 475 0.56 -3.00 6.18
N VAL A 476 0.94 -3.15 4.91
CA VAL A 476 0.77 -2.13 3.87
C VAL A 476 -0.72 -1.98 3.50
N GLY A 477 -1.19 -0.74 3.41
CA GLY A 477 -2.57 -0.40 3.05
C GLY A 477 -2.87 -0.54 1.55
N SER A 478 -4.13 -0.79 1.21
CA SER A 478 -4.63 -0.93 -0.17
C SER A 478 -4.51 0.34 -1.01
N GLU A 479 -4.49 1.55 -0.44
CA GLU A 479 -4.26 2.81 -1.16
C GLU A 479 -2.77 3.17 -1.26
N ALA A 480 -1.96 2.74 -0.28
CA ALA A 480 -0.56 3.15 -0.13
C ALA A 480 0.33 2.76 -1.33
N ASN A 481 1.31 3.60 -1.67
CA ASN A 481 2.35 3.22 -2.61
C ASN A 481 3.29 2.17 -1.97
N CYS A 482 3.47 1.01 -2.62
CA CYS A 482 4.39 -0.04 -2.17
C CYS A 482 5.79 0.48 -1.85
N ALA A 483 6.27 1.50 -2.59
CA ALA A 483 7.57 2.12 -2.38
C ALA A 483 7.76 2.62 -0.95
N SER A 484 6.73 3.18 -0.29
CA SER A 484 6.85 3.73 1.06
C SER A 484 7.44 2.71 2.04
N ALA A 485 6.90 1.48 2.02
CA ALA A 485 7.37 0.40 2.87
C ALA A 485 8.67 -0.25 2.38
N LEU A 486 8.82 -0.38 1.06
CA LEU A 486 9.99 -1.04 0.46
C LEU A 486 11.26 -0.19 0.54
N ILE A 487 11.15 1.14 0.52
CA ILE A 487 12.27 2.04 0.82
C ILE A 487 12.85 1.70 2.19
N VAL A 488 12.01 1.65 3.22
CA VAL A 488 12.44 1.32 4.59
C VAL A 488 12.98 -0.10 4.68
N LEU A 489 12.23 -1.09 4.19
CA LEU A 489 12.63 -2.50 4.28
C LEU A 489 13.97 -2.76 3.57
N ASN A 490 14.12 -2.30 2.34
CA ASN A 490 15.36 -2.50 1.59
C ASN A 490 16.55 -1.82 2.27
N THR A 491 16.38 -0.59 2.77
CA THR A 491 17.46 0.13 3.45
C THR A 491 17.84 -0.51 4.79
N ALA A 492 16.85 -0.95 5.57
CA ALA A 492 17.10 -1.63 6.85
C ALA A 492 17.84 -2.96 6.66
N VAL A 493 17.46 -3.76 5.65
CA VAL A 493 18.16 -5.01 5.34
C VAL A 493 19.54 -4.74 4.73
N ALA A 494 19.69 -3.69 3.91
CA ALA A 494 21.00 -3.30 3.39
C ALA A 494 21.98 -2.94 4.53
N GLU A 495 21.51 -2.17 5.54
CA GLU A 495 22.32 -1.84 6.71
C GLU A 495 22.73 -3.09 7.50
N ALA A 496 21.79 -4.01 7.74
CA ALA A 496 22.07 -5.27 8.42
C ALA A 496 23.15 -6.08 7.70
N LEU A 497 23.00 -6.27 6.38
CA LEU A 497 23.96 -6.99 5.52
C LEU A 497 25.34 -6.32 5.50
N THR A 498 25.41 -4.99 5.43
CA THR A 498 26.68 -4.25 5.49
C THR A 498 27.37 -4.40 6.85
N ASN A 499 26.62 -4.35 7.94
CA ASN A 499 27.14 -4.56 9.29
C ASN A 499 27.66 -6.00 9.46
N PHE A 500 26.88 -6.98 9.01
CA PHE A 500 27.25 -8.40 8.97
C PHE A 500 28.57 -8.62 8.22
N LYS A 501 28.67 -8.12 6.97
CA LYS A 501 29.89 -8.19 6.15
C LYS A 501 31.11 -7.64 6.91
N THR A 502 30.95 -6.47 7.52
CA THR A 502 32.04 -5.79 8.25
C THR A 502 32.52 -6.62 9.43
N ARG A 503 31.61 -7.20 10.22
CA ARG A 503 31.96 -8.04 11.37
C ARG A 503 32.61 -9.36 10.95
N VAL A 504 32.10 -10.01 9.90
CA VAL A 504 32.67 -11.25 9.37
C VAL A 504 34.07 -11.01 8.80
N ASP A 505 34.27 -9.96 8.00
CA ASP A 505 35.58 -9.61 7.44
C ASP A 505 36.61 -9.29 8.52
N ALA A 506 36.19 -8.67 9.62
CA ALA A 506 37.07 -8.40 10.76
C ALA A 506 37.57 -9.68 11.44
N LEU A 507 36.78 -10.75 11.45
CA LEU A 507 37.20 -12.08 11.95
C LEU A 507 38.10 -12.80 10.93
N ILE A 508 37.74 -12.78 9.65
CA ILE A 508 38.55 -13.37 8.57
C ILE A 508 39.93 -12.71 8.52
N SER A 509 40.00 -11.38 8.67
CA SER A 509 41.27 -10.63 8.70
C SER A 509 42.15 -10.97 9.91
N LYS A 510 41.57 -11.51 10.99
CA LYS A 510 42.29 -12.04 12.16
C LYS A 510 42.73 -13.49 11.99
N GLY A 511 42.41 -14.12 10.85
CA GLY A 511 42.81 -15.49 10.50
C GLY A 511 41.79 -16.57 10.85
N GLU A 512 40.55 -16.21 11.22
CA GLU A 512 39.47 -17.17 11.39
C GLU A 512 39.01 -17.74 10.02
N ASP A 513 38.56 -19.00 10.01
CA ASP A 513 37.97 -19.61 8.81
C ASP A 513 36.69 -18.85 8.40
N PRO A 514 36.47 -18.55 7.10
CA PRO A 514 35.30 -17.79 6.65
C PRO A 514 33.96 -18.39 7.09
N THR A 515 33.80 -19.71 7.02
CA THR A 515 32.55 -20.38 7.38
C THR A 515 32.28 -20.27 8.87
N ARG A 516 33.34 -20.42 9.67
CA ARG A 516 33.27 -20.27 11.12
C ARG A 516 32.98 -18.83 11.55
N ALA A 517 33.61 -17.85 10.90
CA ALA A 517 33.33 -16.44 11.13
C ALA A 517 31.86 -16.09 10.84
N ILE A 518 31.31 -16.59 9.73
CA ILE A 518 29.88 -16.44 9.38
C ILE A 518 28.99 -17.02 10.48
N ILE A 519 29.22 -18.27 10.90
CA ILE A 519 28.40 -18.94 11.92
C ILE A 519 28.47 -18.18 13.25
N GLU A 520 29.65 -17.71 13.66
CA GLU A 520 29.79 -16.96 14.91
C GLU A 520 28.95 -15.69 14.93
N ILE A 521 29.00 -14.91 13.84
CA ILE A 521 28.24 -13.66 13.70
C ILE A 521 26.73 -13.94 13.60
N VAL A 522 26.31 -14.89 12.76
CA VAL A 522 24.89 -15.29 12.65
C VAL A 522 24.32 -15.71 14.01
N ARG A 523 25.08 -16.43 14.83
CA ARG A 523 24.66 -16.86 16.16
C ARG A 523 24.46 -15.69 17.13
N GLU A 524 25.27 -14.64 17.01
CA GLU A 524 25.10 -13.40 17.76
C GLU A 524 23.83 -12.68 17.32
N ASP A 525 23.60 -12.62 16.01
CA ASP A 525 22.47 -11.91 15.41
C ASP A 525 21.13 -12.60 15.72
N ILE A 526 21.08 -13.94 15.70
CA ILE A 526 19.90 -14.71 16.14
C ILE A 526 19.47 -14.32 17.56
N LYS A 527 20.44 -14.13 18.47
CA LYS A 527 20.13 -13.72 19.85
C LYS A 527 19.64 -12.29 19.90
N THR A 528 20.22 -11.43 19.07
CA THR A 528 19.92 -10.00 19.03
C THR A 528 18.54 -9.74 18.45
N CYS A 529 18.17 -10.38 17.34
CA CYS A 529 16.86 -10.23 16.70
C CYS A 529 15.76 -11.09 17.35
N LYS A 530 16.08 -11.95 18.33
CA LYS A 530 15.07 -12.79 19.03
C LYS A 530 13.81 -12.03 19.47
N PRO A 531 13.86 -10.76 19.95
CA PRO A 531 12.66 -10.03 20.32
C PRO A 531 11.64 -9.84 19.18
N ILE A 532 12.09 -9.70 17.92
CA ILE A 532 11.17 -9.48 16.77
C ILE A 532 10.42 -10.76 16.38
N HIS A 533 10.93 -11.93 16.75
CA HIS A 533 10.36 -13.22 16.36
C HIS A 533 9.15 -13.56 17.24
N PHE A 534 7.99 -13.73 16.60
CA PHE A 534 6.75 -14.08 17.28
C PHE A 534 5.85 -14.97 16.40
N ASP A 535 5.58 -16.18 16.88
CA ASP A 535 4.74 -17.16 16.19
C ASP A 535 3.31 -17.28 16.77
N GLY A 536 2.92 -16.40 17.71
CA GLY A 536 1.62 -16.43 18.40
C GLY A 536 0.54 -15.55 17.77
N ASN A 537 -0.58 -15.39 18.49
CA ASN A 537 -1.68 -14.53 18.05
C ASN A 537 -1.34 -13.04 18.24
N GLY A 538 -1.17 -12.29 17.15
CA GLY A 538 -0.83 -10.87 17.18
C GLY A 538 -1.91 -9.96 17.77
N TYR A 539 -3.16 -10.42 17.85
CA TYR A 539 -4.27 -9.61 18.38
C TYR A 539 -4.41 -9.61 19.89
N SER A 540 -3.73 -10.53 20.57
CA SER A 540 -3.95 -10.74 21.99
C SER A 540 -3.37 -9.58 22.80
N ASP A 541 -4.03 -9.19 23.88
CA ASP A 541 -3.52 -8.13 24.76
C ASP A 541 -2.23 -8.60 25.47
N GLU A 542 -2.08 -9.92 25.67
CA GLU A 542 -0.83 -10.52 26.15
C GLU A 542 0.34 -10.24 25.20
N TRP A 543 0.13 -10.28 23.87
CA TRP A 543 1.17 -9.95 22.91
C TRP A 543 1.57 -8.48 23.00
N LYS A 544 0.64 -7.55 23.21
CA LYS A 544 0.97 -6.12 23.37
C LYS A 544 1.88 -5.91 24.58
N GLU A 545 1.53 -6.47 25.73
CA GLU A 545 2.35 -6.38 26.94
C GLU A 545 3.71 -7.07 26.77
N GLU A 546 3.75 -8.20 26.07
CA GLU A 546 4.97 -8.95 25.82
C GLU A 546 5.90 -8.21 24.84
N ALA A 547 5.36 -7.64 23.77
CA ALA A 547 6.10 -6.86 22.78
C ALA A 547 6.77 -5.64 23.42
N GLU A 548 6.08 -4.94 24.33
CA GLU A 548 6.65 -3.83 25.09
C GLU A 548 7.80 -4.30 25.98
N LYS A 549 7.63 -5.42 26.72
CA LYS A 549 8.71 -6.03 27.53
C LYS A 549 9.92 -6.45 26.69
N ARG A 550 9.69 -6.82 25.43
CA ARG A 550 10.71 -7.20 24.44
C ARG A 550 11.38 -5.98 23.79
N GLY A 551 10.91 -4.76 24.06
CA GLY A 551 11.47 -3.53 23.50
C GLY A 551 11.02 -3.22 22.06
N LEU A 552 9.91 -3.82 21.60
CA LEU A 552 9.31 -3.51 20.31
C LEU A 552 8.48 -2.23 20.39
N ASP A 553 8.40 -1.49 19.27
CA ASP A 553 7.65 -0.26 19.18
C ASP A 553 6.14 -0.54 19.17
N CYS A 554 5.48 -0.25 20.29
CA CYS A 554 4.05 -0.49 20.52
C CYS A 554 3.18 0.77 20.40
N GLU A 555 3.74 1.90 19.94
CA GLU A 555 2.96 3.13 19.71
C GLU A 555 1.82 2.88 18.71
N ALA A 556 0.60 3.31 19.07
CA ALA A 556 -0.59 3.12 18.25
C ALA A 556 -1.03 4.42 17.56
N SER A 557 -0.63 5.58 18.09
CA SER A 557 -0.97 6.87 17.49
C SER A 557 -0.26 7.05 16.16
N CYS A 558 -1.04 7.04 15.07
CA CYS A 558 -0.54 7.24 13.70
C CYS A 558 0.37 8.48 13.56
N PRO A 559 0.00 9.69 14.03
CA PRO A 559 0.87 10.86 13.90
C PRO A 559 2.15 10.77 14.75
N VAL A 560 2.14 10.09 15.90
CA VAL A 560 3.35 9.89 16.72
C VAL A 560 4.28 8.86 16.08
N CYS A 561 3.73 7.82 15.43
CA CYS A 561 4.53 6.84 14.71
C CYS A 561 5.44 7.47 13.66
N PHE A 562 5.03 8.57 13.01
CA PHE A 562 5.85 9.26 12.03
C PHE A 562 7.17 9.79 12.59
N ASP A 563 7.26 10.07 13.90
CA ASP A 563 8.51 10.48 14.55
C ASP A 563 9.64 9.46 14.36
N ALA A 564 9.32 8.19 14.10
CA ALA A 564 10.32 7.16 13.83
C ALA A 564 11.24 7.52 12.65
N TYR A 565 10.77 8.24 11.63
CA TYR A 565 11.62 8.72 10.52
C TYR A 565 12.69 9.73 10.95
N LEU A 566 12.48 10.44 12.07
CA LEU A 566 13.39 11.48 12.56
C LEU A 566 14.23 11.04 13.76
N ARG A 567 14.13 9.77 14.18
CA ARG A 567 15.06 9.21 15.16
C ARG A 567 16.47 9.20 14.58
N ASP A 568 17.47 9.47 15.42
CA ASP A 568 18.86 9.61 14.96
C ASP A 568 19.39 8.33 14.30
N ASP A 569 18.96 7.15 14.76
CA ASP A 569 19.30 5.86 14.16
C ASP A 569 18.72 5.69 12.74
N SER A 570 17.50 6.16 12.52
CA SER A 570 16.81 6.10 11.23
C SER A 570 17.44 7.06 10.22
N ILE A 571 17.75 8.29 10.64
CA ILE A 571 18.45 9.28 9.81
C ILE A 571 19.84 8.76 9.44
N GLN A 572 20.59 8.26 10.42
CA GLN A 572 21.92 7.70 10.21
C GLN A 572 21.89 6.54 9.22
N MET A 573 20.91 5.63 9.33
CA MET A 573 20.74 4.52 8.39
C MET A 573 20.56 5.03 6.95
N PHE A 574 19.62 5.95 6.73
CA PHE A 574 19.34 6.48 5.39
C PHE A 574 20.53 7.22 4.78
N GLU A 575 21.25 8.00 5.58
CA GLU A 575 22.43 8.74 5.12
C GLU A 575 23.61 7.81 4.81
N GLN A 576 23.90 6.84 5.68
CA GLN A 576 24.98 5.86 5.46
C GLN A 576 24.74 5.01 4.21
N MET A 577 23.49 4.65 3.95
CA MET A 577 23.10 3.88 2.77
C MET A 577 22.92 4.75 1.51
N ASN A 578 23.10 6.07 1.61
CA ASN A 578 22.91 7.04 0.52
C ASN A 578 21.51 6.99 -0.12
N VAL A 579 20.47 6.79 0.70
CA VAL A 579 19.08 6.67 0.24
C VAL A 579 18.32 7.99 0.38
N MET A 580 18.32 8.57 1.58
CA MET A 580 17.73 9.88 1.86
C MET A 580 18.62 10.67 2.83
N ASN A 581 18.56 11.99 2.75
CA ASN A 581 19.19 12.88 3.72
C ASN A 581 18.20 13.37 4.78
N ARG A 582 18.70 13.98 5.86
CA ARG A 582 17.86 14.55 6.93
C ARG A 582 16.77 15.50 6.42
N ASN A 583 17.09 16.41 5.49
CA ASN A 583 16.10 17.36 4.96
C ASN A 583 14.95 16.65 4.22
N GLU A 584 15.27 15.64 3.41
CA GLU A 584 14.28 14.79 2.71
C GLU A 584 13.35 14.07 3.71
N LEU A 585 13.89 13.60 4.83
CA LEU A 585 13.12 12.93 5.89
C LEU A 585 12.20 13.90 6.63
N GLU A 586 12.70 15.07 7.04
CA GLU A 586 11.93 16.13 7.70
C GLU A 586 10.74 16.56 6.83
N ALA A 587 10.98 16.78 5.55
CA ALA A 587 9.93 17.19 4.63
C ALA A 587 8.86 16.12 4.37
N ARG A 588 9.27 14.85 4.21
CA ARG A 588 8.32 13.74 4.06
C ARG A 588 7.45 13.58 5.29
N ASN A 589 8.01 13.77 6.47
CA ASN A 589 7.25 13.75 7.72
C ASN A 589 6.27 14.90 7.82
N GLU A 590 6.69 16.11 7.46
CA GLU A 590 5.79 17.27 7.39
C GLU A 590 4.60 17.00 6.46
N VAL A 591 4.85 16.41 5.28
CA VAL A 591 3.81 16.00 4.33
C VAL A 591 2.89 14.93 4.92
N LYS A 592 3.44 13.95 5.67
CA LYS A 592 2.64 12.91 6.33
C LYS A 592 1.70 13.49 7.40
N TRP A 593 2.20 14.36 8.29
CA TRP A 593 1.36 15.03 9.30
C TRP A 593 0.31 15.94 8.67
N GLU A 594 0.68 16.69 7.64
CA GLU A 594 -0.24 17.57 6.91
C GLU A 594 -1.35 16.75 6.22
N THR A 595 -0.98 15.65 5.55
CA THR A 595 -1.92 14.76 4.87
C THR A 595 -2.86 14.08 5.85
N TYR A 596 -2.35 13.58 6.98
CA TYR A 596 -3.16 13.01 8.06
C TYR A 596 -4.19 14.03 8.55
N THR A 597 -3.73 15.23 8.91
CA THR A 597 -4.56 16.31 9.39
C THR A 597 -5.66 16.65 8.38
N LYS A 598 -5.31 16.81 7.10
CA LYS A 598 -6.27 17.15 6.03
C LYS A 598 -7.31 16.04 5.83
N LYS A 599 -6.92 14.77 5.82
CA LYS A 599 -7.86 13.64 5.67
C LYS A 599 -8.88 13.64 6.81
N ILE A 600 -8.44 13.60 8.07
CA ILE A 600 -9.34 13.63 9.24
C ILE A 600 -10.17 14.92 9.28
N GLN A 601 -9.58 16.04 8.86
CA GLN A 601 -10.32 17.30 8.76
C GLN A 601 -11.46 17.23 7.73
N ILE A 602 -11.26 16.64 6.57
CA ILE A 602 -12.33 16.49 5.57
C ILE A 602 -13.42 15.58 6.14
N GLU A 603 -13.04 14.44 6.74
CA GLU A 603 -13.99 13.52 7.35
C GLU A 603 -14.85 14.20 8.44
N ALA A 604 -14.23 14.92 9.36
CA ALA A 604 -14.96 15.62 10.42
C ALA A 604 -15.88 16.73 9.87
N ARG A 605 -15.54 17.40 8.76
CA ARG A 605 -16.45 18.38 8.11
C ARG A 605 -17.66 17.68 7.51
N VAL A 606 -17.40 16.65 6.70
CA VAL A 606 -18.46 15.92 6.00
C VAL A 606 -19.40 15.24 7.00
N MET A 607 -18.87 14.66 8.08
CA MET A 607 -19.70 14.09 9.15
C MET A 607 -20.62 15.13 9.79
N GLY A 608 -20.07 16.30 10.19
CA GLY A 608 -20.86 17.37 10.79
C GLY A 608 -21.95 17.90 9.84
N ASP A 609 -21.58 18.14 8.58
CA ASP A 609 -22.51 18.64 7.56
C ASP A 609 -23.62 17.63 7.26
N LEU A 610 -23.31 16.34 7.16
CA LEU A 610 -24.30 15.28 6.94
C LEU A 610 -25.19 15.07 8.16
N ALA A 611 -24.62 15.09 9.37
CA ALA A 611 -25.39 14.97 10.60
C ALA A 611 -26.46 16.07 10.70
N MET A 612 -26.07 17.33 10.49
CA MET A 612 -26.96 18.48 10.63
C MET A 612 -27.93 18.66 9.46
N ASN A 613 -27.49 18.42 8.22
CA ASN A 613 -28.31 18.72 7.04
C ASN A 613 -29.09 17.54 6.47
N HIS A 614 -28.67 16.30 6.76
CA HIS A 614 -29.31 15.09 6.22
C HIS A 614 -29.97 14.25 7.30
N ILE A 615 -29.24 13.92 8.37
CA ILE A 615 -29.74 12.99 9.39
C ILE A 615 -30.78 13.65 10.30
N ILE A 616 -30.42 14.75 10.98
CA ILE A 616 -31.32 15.42 11.93
C ILE A 616 -32.66 15.80 11.29
N PRO A 617 -32.74 16.45 10.11
CA PRO A 617 -34.02 16.84 9.53
C PRO A 617 -34.96 15.66 9.26
N VAL A 618 -34.42 14.53 8.80
CA VAL A 618 -35.17 13.29 8.57
C VAL A 618 -35.69 12.72 9.89
N VAL A 619 -34.84 12.67 10.90
CA VAL A 619 -35.17 12.15 12.22
C VAL A 619 -36.23 13.02 12.90
N THR A 620 -36.11 14.35 12.85
CA THR A 620 -37.10 15.30 13.38
C THR A 620 -38.44 15.18 12.65
N HIS A 621 -38.43 14.93 11.33
CA HIS A 621 -39.65 14.67 10.58
C HIS A 621 -40.34 13.38 11.05
N TYR A 622 -39.57 12.31 11.27
CA TYR A 622 -40.10 11.07 11.83
C TYR A 622 -40.62 11.25 13.27
N GLN A 623 -39.89 11.98 14.11
CA GLN A 623 -40.29 12.33 15.47
C GLN A 623 -41.64 13.08 15.48
N SER A 624 -41.83 14.03 14.56
CA SER A 624 -43.10 14.77 14.42
C SER A 624 -44.27 13.85 14.06
N ARG A 625 -44.05 12.87 13.18
CA ARG A 625 -45.08 11.86 12.83
C ARG A 625 -45.46 10.99 14.03
N LEU A 626 -44.47 10.53 14.80
CA LEU A 626 -44.69 9.75 16.01
C LEU A 626 -45.44 10.56 17.07
N ALA A 627 -45.05 11.82 17.30
CA ALA A 627 -45.71 12.70 18.26
C ALA A 627 -47.18 12.95 17.90
N LYS A 628 -47.47 13.18 16.61
CA LYS A 628 -48.84 13.32 16.10
C LYS A 628 -49.66 12.06 16.31
N ASN A 629 -49.07 10.88 16.08
CA ASN A 629 -49.74 9.60 16.33
C ASN A 629 -50.08 9.42 17.82
N VAL A 630 -49.12 9.68 18.72
CA VAL A 630 -49.32 9.62 20.18
C VAL A 630 -50.45 10.56 20.62
N SER A 631 -50.40 11.83 20.18
CA SER A 631 -51.44 12.81 20.50
C SER A 631 -52.83 12.39 19.99
N SER A 632 -52.90 11.84 18.77
CA SER A 632 -54.16 11.38 18.18
C SER A 632 -54.75 10.20 18.96
N MET A 633 -53.92 9.23 19.37
CA MET A 633 -54.36 8.07 20.16
C MET A 633 -54.87 8.48 21.54
N ILE A 634 -54.20 9.42 22.20
CA ILE A 634 -54.65 9.98 23.49
C ILE A 634 -55.99 10.71 23.33
N ASN A 635 -56.19 11.46 22.24
CA ASN A 635 -57.44 12.15 21.98
C ASN A 635 -58.61 11.18 21.69
N ILE A 636 -58.34 10.03 21.06
CA ILE A 636 -59.37 9.04 20.71
C ILE A 636 -59.75 8.15 21.89
N PHE A 637 -58.76 7.62 22.62
CA PHE A 637 -58.98 6.61 23.67
C PHE A 637 -59.00 7.18 25.09
N GLY A 638 -58.77 8.49 25.26
CA GLY A 638 -58.58 9.13 26.55
C GLY A 638 -57.15 8.96 27.08
N LYS A 639 -56.81 9.74 28.12
CA LYS A 639 -55.43 9.85 28.63
C LYS A 639 -54.83 8.51 29.06
N GLU A 640 -55.53 7.78 29.93
CA GLU A 640 -55.01 6.58 30.57
C GLU A 640 -54.81 5.42 29.59
N GLU A 641 -55.83 5.11 28.78
CA GLU A 641 -55.75 4.04 27.77
C GLU A 641 -54.85 4.45 26.59
N GLY A 642 -54.90 5.71 26.16
CA GLY A 642 -54.04 6.23 25.09
C GLY A 642 -52.55 6.20 25.45
N GLU A 643 -52.17 6.60 26.67
CA GLU A 643 -50.79 6.50 27.16
C GLU A 643 -50.32 5.04 27.25
N ARG A 644 -51.19 4.14 27.72
CA ARG A 644 -50.88 2.70 27.79
C ARG A 644 -50.63 2.10 26.40
N LEU A 645 -51.49 2.40 25.42
CA LEU A 645 -51.39 1.88 24.05
C LEU A 645 -50.19 2.46 23.29
N THR A 646 -49.76 3.67 23.63
CA THR A 646 -48.67 4.38 22.92
C THR A 646 -47.34 4.41 23.68
N LYS A 647 -47.22 3.66 24.79
CA LYS A 647 -46.00 3.61 25.62
C LYS A 647 -44.71 3.40 24.83
N ARG A 648 -44.72 2.51 23.83
CA ARG A 648 -43.57 2.26 22.95
C ARG A 648 -43.20 3.51 22.14
N ASN A 649 -44.18 4.20 21.56
CA ASN A 649 -43.94 5.40 20.75
C ASN A 649 -43.42 6.56 21.61
N ILE A 650 -43.92 6.69 22.85
CA ILE A 650 -43.39 7.66 23.82
C ILE A 650 -41.92 7.37 24.15
N ASN A 651 -41.55 6.11 24.36
CA ASN A 651 -40.16 5.74 24.62
C ASN A 651 -39.25 6.04 23.43
N ILE A 652 -39.69 5.70 22.21
CA ILE A 652 -38.96 6.02 20.98
C ILE A 652 -38.79 7.54 20.82
N LEU A 653 -39.84 8.33 21.10
CA LEU A 653 -39.76 9.80 21.03
C LEU A 653 -38.71 10.37 21.99
N LYS A 654 -38.62 9.84 23.21
CA LYS A 654 -37.61 10.23 24.19
C LYS A 654 -36.20 9.88 23.70
N GLU A 655 -36.01 8.64 23.27
CA GLU A 655 -34.71 8.18 22.77
C GLU A 655 -34.25 8.98 21.55
N VAL A 656 -35.16 9.25 20.61
CA VAL A 656 -34.87 10.10 19.45
C VAL A 656 -34.50 11.52 19.86
N ALA A 657 -35.24 12.13 20.80
CA ALA A 657 -34.95 13.48 21.28
C ALA A 657 -33.57 13.57 21.96
N GLU A 658 -33.26 12.63 22.84
CA GLU A 658 -31.96 12.55 23.53
C GLU A 658 -30.82 12.36 22.54
N ARG A 659 -30.98 11.48 21.54
CA ARG A 659 -29.94 11.25 20.52
C ARG A 659 -29.73 12.46 19.61
N ILE A 660 -30.80 13.15 19.19
CA ILE A 660 -30.67 14.41 18.42
C ILE A 660 -29.85 15.41 19.22
N GLN A 661 -30.19 15.63 20.49
CA GLN A 661 -29.46 16.57 21.35
C GLN A 661 -27.97 16.21 21.47
N LEU A 662 -27.65 14.93 21.67
CA LEU A 662 -26.27 14.45 21.74
C LEU A 662 -25.50 14.64 20.42
N ILE A 663 -26.17 14.48 19.27
CA ILE A 663 -25.56 14.72 17.95
C ILE A 663 -25.30 16.22 17.76
N GLU A 664 -26.29 17.08 18.03
CA GLU A 664 -26.16 18.53 17.87
C GLU A 664 -25.03 19.08 18.76
N THR A 665 -25.04 18.72 20.05
CA THR A 665 -23.97 19.14 20.97
C THR A 665 -22.62 18.56 20.55
N GLY A 666 -22.58 17.29 20.14
CA GLY A 666 -21.35 16.65 19.67
C GLY A 666 -20.76 17.32 18.42
N VAL A 667 -21.61 17.74 17.48
CA VAL A 667 -21.17 18.47 16.26
C VAL A 667 -20.66 19.87 16.62
N ASP A 668 -21.32 20.58 17.53
CA ASP A 668 -20.85 21.90 18.00
C ASP A 668 -19.46 21.76 18.68
N GLU A 669 -19.30 20.78 19.56
CA GLU A 669 -18.02 20.45 20.21
C GLU A 669 -16.94 20.07 19.19
N LEU A 670 -17.29 19.28 18.17
CA LEU A 670 -16.40 18.90 17.07
C LEU A 670 -15.92 20.12 16.30
N VAL A 671 -16.82 21.05 15.97
CA VAL A 671 -16.49 22.27 15.25
C VAL A 671 -15.56 23.16 16.07
N GLU A 672 -15.82 23.34 17.37
CA GLU A 672 -14.94 24.12 18.25
C GLU A 672 -13.57 23.46 18.45
N ALA A 673 -13.53 22.15 18.68
CA ALA A 673 -12.27 21.41 18.81
C ALA A 673 -11.40 21.56 17.56
N ARG A 674 -12.01 21.47 16.35
CA ARG A 674 -11.31 21.73 15.09
C ARG A 674 -10.81 23.16 14.98
N LYS A 675 -11.59 24.16 15.40
CA LYS A 675 -11.17 25.58 15.38
C LYS A 675 -9.94 25.80 16.27
N VAL A 676 -9.88 25.13 17.42
CA VAL A 676 -8.71 25.16 18.31
C VAL A 676 -7.52 24.46 17.66
N ALA A 677 -7.70 23.22 17.18
CA ALA A 677 -6.62 22.44 16.55
C ALA A 677 -6.03 23.16 15.32
N ASN A 678 -6.85 23.83 14.51
CA ASN A 678 -6.39 24.56 13.33
C ASN A 678 -5.48 25.76 13.62
N LYS A 679 -5.47 26.27 14.86
CA LYS A 679 -4.59 27.37 15.28
C LYS A 679 -3.19 26.90 15.70
N ILE A 680 -2.97 25.59 15.81
CA ILE A 680 -1.66 25.02 16.14
C ILE A 680 -0.73 25.23 14.94
N GLU A 681 0.44 25.83 15.18
CA GLU A 681 1.41 26.12 14.12
C GLU A 681 2.15 24.86 13.66
N SER A 682 2.65 24.06 14.60
CA SER A 682 3.34 22.79 14.32
C SER A 682 2.39 21.76 13.70
N GLN A 683 2.77 21.20 12.54
CA GLN A 683 1.95 20.16 11.89
C GLN A 683 1.92 18.87 12.69
N ARG A 684 3.01 18.50 13.36
CA ARG A 684 3.07 17.34 14.27
C ARG A 684 2.03 17.47 15.39
N GLU A 685 2.08 18.58 16.13
CA GLU A 685 1.16 18.82 17.26
C GLU A 685 -0.29 18.94 16.79
N LYS A 686 -0.51 19.52 15.60
CA LYS A 686 -1.82 19.59 14.98
C LYS A 686 -2.35 18.19 14.64
N ALA A 687 -1.54 17.35 14.01
CA ALA A 687 -1.93 15.99 13.65
C ALA A 687 -2.28 15.15 14.89
N ILE A 688 -1.48 15.27 15.96
CA ILE A 688 -1.77 14.65 17.26
C ILE A 688 -3.08 15.18 17.84
N ALA A 689 -3.31 16.50 17.83
CA ALA A 689 -4.57 17.07 18.31
C ALA A 689 -5.80 16.58 17.52
N TYR A 690 -5.66 16.34 16.21
CA TYR A 690 -6.71 15.74 15.39
C TYR A 690 -6.95 14.26 15.76
N HIS A 691 -5.89 13.48 15.94
CA HIS A 691 -5.97 12.08 16.39
C HIS A 691 -6.62 11.98 17.78
N ASP A 692 -6.12 12.71 18.77
CA ASP A 692 -6.51 12.52 20.18
C ASP A 692 -7.86 13.15 20.54
N ASN A 693 -8.27 14.23 19.86
CA ASN A 693 -9.47 14.98 20.24
C ASN A 693 -10.60 14.89 19.21
N ILE A 694 -10.29 14.88 17.91
CA ILE A 694 -11.30 14.98 16.84
C ILE A 694 -11.83 13.59 16.46
N VAL A 695 -10.95 12.60 16.27
CA VAL A 695 -11.37 11.22 15.93
C VAL A 695 -12.31 10.63 17.00
N PRO A 696 -12.02 10.70 18.31
CA PRO A 696 -12.93 10.15 19.32
C PRO A 696 -14.29 10.86 19.38
N GLN A 697 -14.35 12.15 19.05
CA GLN A 697 -15.62 12.88 18.95
C GLN A 697 -16.46 12.38 17.76
N MET A 698 -15.82 12.13 16.62
CA MET A 698 -16.49 11.57 15.44
C MET A 698 -17.12 10.20 15.75
N GLU A 699 -16.41 9.33 16.46
CA GLU A 699 -16.93 8.01 16.87
C GLU A 699 -18.16 8.12 17.77
N LYS A 700 -18.16 9.07 18.71
CA LYS A 700 -19.32 9.34 19.59
C LYS A 700 -20.54 9.79 18.79
N ILE A 701 -20.36 10.69 17.83
CA ILE A 701 -21.43 11.19 16.95
C ILE A 701 -21.97 10.04 16.11
N ARG A 702 -21.07 9.29 15.46
CA ARG A 702 -21.41 8.14 14.64
C ARG A 702 -22.28 7.14 15.42
N TYR A 703 -21.88 6.79 16.64
CA TYR A 703 -22.64 5.85 17.46
C TYR A 703 -24.10 6.28 17.64
N GLN A 704 -24.36 7.58 17.83
CA GLN A 704 -25.74 8.08 17.94
C GLN A 704 -26.51 7.99 16.61
N ILE A 705 -25.85 8.32 15.49
CA ILE A 705 -26.43 8.24 14.14
C ILE A 705 -26.80 6.78 13.80
N ASP A 706 -25.90 5.83 14.06
CA ASP A 706 -26.11 4.41 13.75
C ASP A 706 -27.28 3.84 14.58
N LYS A 707 -27.47 4.31 15.82
CA LYS A 707 -28.65 3.94 16.63
C LYS A 707 -29.93 4.59 16.13
N LEU A 708 -29.88 5.81 15.59
CA LEU A 708 -31.04 6.42 14.94
C LEU A 708 -31.46 5.68 13.67
N GLU A 709 -30.51 5.16 12.89
CA GLU A 709 -30.79 4.37 11.68
C GLU A 709 -31.68 3.14 11.97
N LEU A 710 -31.52 2.53 13.14
CA LEU A 710 -32.31 1.38 13.59
C LEU A 710 -33.74 1.73 14.02
N ILE A 711 -33.97 2.99 14.39
CA ILE A 711 -35.23 3.47 15.00
C ILE A 711 -36.12 4.16 13.95
N VAL A 712 -35.49 4.93 13.06
CA VAL A 712 -36.17 5.67 12.01
C VAL A 712 -36.69 4.71 10.94
N SER A 713 -37.87 5.01 10.41
CA SER A 713 -38.46 4.24 9.31
C SER A 713 -37.51 4.19 8.09
N ASP A 714 -37.28 2.98 7.56
CA ASP A 714 -36.39 2.76 6.42
C ASP A 714 -36.76 3.58 5.18
N GLU A 715 -38.06 3.82 4.97
CA GLU A 715 -38.62 4.63 3.88
C GLU A 715 -38.14 6.08 3.93
N MET A 716 -37.87 6.59 5.14
CA MET A 716 -37.47 7.98 5.37
C MET A 716 -35.95 8.15 5.37
N TRP A 717 -35.19 7.08 5.63
CA TRP A 717 -33.74 7.16 5.72
C TRP A 717 -33.12 7.42 4.35
N THR A 718 -32.34 8.49 4.25
CA THR A 718 -31.89 9.07 2.97
C THR A 718 -30.61 8.45 2.44
N LEU A 719 -29.73 7.94 3.31
CA LEU A 719 -28.48 7.32 2.88
C LEU A 719 -28.67 5.83 2.59
N PRO A 720 -28.09 5.27 1.52
CA PRO A 720 -28.01 3.83 1.34
C PRO A 720 -27.43 3.13 2.57
N LYS A 721 -28.10 2.08 3.02
CA LYS A 721 -27.67 1.30 4.17
C LYS A 721 -26.57 0.32 3.77
N TYR A 722 -25.80 -0.17 4.74
CA TYR A 722 -24.74 -1.15 4.47
C TYR A 722 -25.27 -2.39 3.74
N ARG A 723 -26.46 -2.88 4.11
CA ARG A 723 -27.12 -4.02 3.41
C ARG A 723 -27.33 -3.79 1.91
N GLU A 724 -27.42 -2.54 1.47
CA GLU A 724 -27.57 -2.18 0.06
C GLU A 724 -26.22 -2.01 -0.60
N LEU A 725 -25.30 -1.29 0.06
CA LEU A 725 -23.94 -1.04 -0.44
C LEU A 725 -23.11 -2.32 -0.57
N LEU A 726 -23.36 -3.33 0.26
CA LEU A 726 -22.57 -4.57 0.30
C LEU A 726 -23.09 -5.68 -0.61
N PHE A 727 -24.41 -5.74 -0.86
CA PHE A 727 -25.03 -6.91 -1.52
C PHE A 727 -25.68 -6.63 -2.88
N ILE A 728 -25.89 -5.36 -3.26
CA ILE A 728 -26.49 -5.02 -4.56
C ILE A 728 -25.39 -4.82 -5.59
N ARG A 729 -25.35 -5.65 -6.64
CA ARG A 729 -24.30 -5.61 -7.67
C ARG A 729 -24.83 -5.79 -9.07
#